data_AF-A0A949JJE4-F1
#
_entry.id   AF-A0A949JJE4-F1
#
_cell.length_a   1.000
_cell.length_b   1.000
_cell.length_c   1.000
_cell.angle_alpha   90.00
_cell.angle_beta   90.00
_cell.angle_gamma   90.00
#
_symmetry.space_group_name_H-M   'P 1'
#
loop_
_entity.id
_entity.type
_entity.pdbx_description
1 polymer ?
#
loop_
_entity_poly.entity_id
_entity_poly.type
_entity_poly.pdbx_seq_one_letter_code
_entity_poly.pdbx_strand_id
1 'polypeptide(L)'
;MRGKNPQKSTLICIVIIMLLSTLFVQGDPRVGITIAPERQPEVPPVIPQLTVEQVREMIAQNGYNFSVQPTWISALSPEEQARLLRYIPPAMDLSHITGTPGSYQVPPPFDYRNAGVVTPPKNQGTCGSCWAFASMGSVESQILLNKGPEYDLSEENVLSCNILGAGCGGGDDFVVVNYLTKEGASLESCAPYDAADGTPCASCDYVKKLSEWRIIGTNLDTENTADIDFVKQALLNYGPLFVSMNAAATGFTIYSGGVFEYWGTGGVNHAVMLIGWDDTMVHSHGTGAWIAKNSWGTSWGEGGYFNIAYGSARFCEYVSAFSDVRHFDDEETFYYYDDAGWQSSLSSDPPSRTVWGANRFIPTVTGTLERVEFWAVDDVLNYTINIYDTRSGTGPYSFSGLLTTQSGSTSTAGYYSIKLTTPIEIMAGNDFIVVVRFNTPNYDYPVPYDDYLPISGESYFSLDGTTWNNLSEGGFDWDIGIRAVVGRPLLRFSGYPDSFSTNAFFVVGNNAYCTDVLGTGKIAYGLADGGVTENPEGRTHTILTTAEHTTGNLMIVGGPAINPVADEFDIEFDITYTFIPDISFEIFSEGESIFLDLTQYPNQDICIVYTGVDNGRNIMLVWGYGWRGTYAGSVFMGDPATWAAYPGAHLLLLRWTDGNADGLVQMGEISVEDSV
;
A
#
# COMPACT_ATOMS: atom_id res chain seq x y z
N MET A 1 -0.97 82.99 -9.74
CA MET A 1 -0.09 83.79 -10.62
C MET A 1 1.20 83.02 -10.85
N ARG A 2 1.50 82.72 -12.14
CA ARG A 2 2.80 82.33 -12.74
C ARG A 2 3.54 81.15 -12.08
N GLY A 3 3.68 79.97 -12.69
CA GLY A 3 4.27 79.65 -14.01
C GLY A 3 5.60 78.90 -13.75
N LYS A 4 6.08 77.89 -14.48
CA LYS A 4 5.76 77.27 -15.77
C LYS A 4 6.39 75.84 -15.79
N ASN A 5 5.68 74.91 -16.45
CA ASN A 5 6.09 73.73 -17.22
C ASN A 5 7.23 72.79 -16.77
N PRO A 6 6.98 71.48 -16.92
CA PRO A 6 7.56 70.80 -18.08
C PRO A 6 6.55 69.97 -18.89
N GLN A 7 6.54 70.19 -20.21
CA GLN A 7 6.16 69.16 -21.18
C GLN A 7 7.43 68.38 -21.51
N LYS A 8 7.40 67.06 -21.30
CA LYS A 8 7.53 66.05 -22.35
C LYS A 8 7.42 64.67 -21.72
N SER A 9 6.21 64.15 -21.81
CA SER A 9 5.93 62.73 -21.87
C SER A 9 6.82 62.04 -22.90
N THR A 10 7.47 60.95 -22.53
CA THR A 10 7.29 59.60 -23.12
C THR A 10 8.36 58.67 -22.54
N LEU A 11 7.90 57.48 -22.15
CA LEU A 11 8.64 56.31 -21.66
C LEU A 11 9.02 56.26 -20.17
N ILE A 12 7.99 55.86 -19.44
CA ILE A 12 7.99 55.04 -18.22
C ILE A 12 8.74 53.72 -18.47
N CYS A 13 9.29 53.18 -17.38
CA CYS A 13 9.93 51.89 -17.16
C CYS A 13 11.47 51.87 -17.23
N ILE A 14 12.01 51.33 -16.12
CA ILE A 14 13.38 50.89 -15.85
C ILE A 14 14.24 51.95 -15.12
N VAL A 15 14.72 51.53 -13.95
CA VAL A 15 15.63 52.19 -12.99
C VAL A 15 14.98 53.16 -11.99
N ILE A 16 14.48 52.62 -10.88
CA ILE A 16 14.67 53.08 -9.48
C ILE A 16 14.09 51.94 -8.61
N ILE A 17 14.90 50.91 -8.33
CA ILE A 17 14.92 50.11 -7.09
C ILE A 17 16.34 49.52 -6.99
N MET A 18 17.31 50.37 -6.66
CA MET A 18 18.59 49.96 -6.09
C MET A 18 18.98 51.07 -5.12
N LEU A 19 19.39 50.68 -3.92
CA LEU A 19 19.69 51.50 -2.73
C LEU A 19 18.53 51.66 -1.75
N LEU A 20 18.21 50.56 -1.05
CA LEU A 20 17.99 50.55 0.41
C LEU A 20 17.75 49.09 0.87
N SER A 21 18.83 48.31 0.98
CA SER A 21 18.82 47.05 1.75
C SER A 21 20.26 46.58 1.98
N THR A 22 20.97 47.29 2.84
CA THR A 22 22.13 46.74 3.55
C THR A 22 21.90 47.04 5.01
N LEU A 23 21.54 46.02 5.81
CA LEU A 23 21.89 45.86 7.22
C LEU A 23 21.25 44.56 7.78
N PHE A 24 22.13 43.61 8.12
CA PHE A 24 21.98 42.45 9.01
C PHE A 24 21.05 41.30 8.63
N VAL A 25 21.63 40.18 8.17
CA VAL A 25 21.73 38.89 8.92
C VAL A 25 23.02 38.19 8.44
N GLN A 26 23.92 37.83 9.36
CA GLN A 26 25.01 36.89 9.08
C GLN A 26 24.40 35.49 8.97
N GLY A 27 24.37 34.92 7.77
CA GLY A 27 24.00 33.52 7.53
C GLY A 27 25.11 32.55 7.95
N ASP A 28 24.72 31.45 8.60
CA ASP A 28 25.52 30.23 8.75
C ASP A 28 25.80 29.64 7.35
N PRO A 29 27.03 29.22 7.00
CA PRO A 29 27.37 28.72 5.66
C PRO A 29 26.82 27.32 5.30
N ARG A 30 25.86 26.74 6.04
CA ARG A 30 25.51 25.32 5.92
C ARG A 30 24.18 24.98 5.23
N VAL A 31 23.49 25.94 4.62
CA VAL A 31 22.24 25.66 3.90
C VAL A 31 22.33 26.21 2.48
N GLY A 32 22.81 25.38 1.56
CA GLY A 32 22.73 25.64 0.13
C GLY A 32 21.38 25.17 -0.40
N ILE A 33 20.36 26.03 -0.38
CA ILE A 33 19.08 25.76 -1.04
C ILE A 33 19.29 26.02 -2.54
N THR A 34 19.30 24.96 -3.33
CA THR A 34 19.13 25.06 -4.78
C THR A 34 17.67 24.72 -5.07
N ILE A 35 16.88 25.72 -5.46
CA ILE A 35 15.53 25.48 -5.98
C ILE A 35 15.69 24.63 -7.23
N ALA A 36 15.16 23.40 -7.22
CA ALA A 36 15.17 22.55 -8.40
C ALA A 36 14.39 23.26 -9.51
N PRO A 37 14.99 23.52 -10.69
CA PRO A 37 14.25 24.03 -11.82
C PRO A 37 13.19 23.00 -12.22
N GLU A 38 12.08 23.49 -12.79
CA GLU A 38 11.10 22.70 -13.53
C GLU A 38 11.84 21.62 -14.36
N ARG A 39 11.63 20.33 -14.03
CA ARG A 39 12.39 19.20 -14.59
C ARG A 39 12.15 19.14 -16.10
N GLN A 40 12.99 19.82 -16.87
CA GLN A 40 13.12 19.58 -18.29
C GLN A 40 13.85 18.23 -18.42
N PRO A 41 13.20 17.15 -18.93
CA PRO A 41 13.86 15.88 -19.05
C PRO A 41 15.02 16.03 -20.03
N GLU A 42 16.26 15.89 -19.54
CA GLU A 42 17.39 15.71 -20.44
C GLU A 42 17.08 14.48 -21.30
N VAL A 43 17.16 14.64 -22.62
CA VAL A 43 17.05 13.51 -23.55
C VAL A 43 18.25 12.60 -23.26
N PRO A 44 18.05 11.31 -22.94
CA PRO A 44 19.15 10.40 -22.71
C PRO A 44 20.06 10.44 -23.93
N PRO A 45 21.39 10.45 -23.75
CA PRO A 45 22.31 10.50 -24.87
C PRO A 45 21.97 9.37 -25.85
N VAL A 46 21.79 9.71 -27.13
CA VAL A 46 21.54 8.72 -28.18
C VAL A 46 22.80 7.86 -28.32
N ILE A 47 22.74 6.63 -27.81
CA ILE A 47 23.84 5.69 -27.89
C ILE A 47 23.91 5.15 -29.33
N PRO A 48 25.09 5.13 -29.97
CA PRO A 48 25.25 4.53 -31.29
C PRO A 48 24.78 3.07 -31.28
N GLN A 49 23.69 2.78 -31.99
CA GLN A 49 23.11 1.45 -32.02
C GLN A 49 23.93 0.53 -32.93
N LEU A 50 24.37 -0.59 -32.37
CA LEU A 50 25.00 -1.67 -33.14
C LEU A 50 23.95 -2.44 -33.94
N THR A 51 24.34 -2.93 -35.12
CA THR A 51 23.53 -3.91 -35.87
C THR A 51 23.49 -5.25 -35.13
N VAL A 52 22.47 -6.07 -35.39
CA VAL A 52 22.33 -7.41 -34.79
C VAL A 52 23.58 -8.26 -35.06
N GLU A 53 24.13 -8.18 -36.26
CA GLU A 53 25.37 -8.87 -36.66
C GLU A 53 26.58 -8.41 -35.83
N GLN A 54 26.73 -7.10 -35.63
CA GLN A 54 27.80 -6.56 -34.77
C GLN A 54 27.66 -7.00 -33.31
N VAL A 55 26.43 -7.08 -32.79
CA VAL A 55 26.18 -7.60 -31.44
C VAL A 55 26.52 -9.10 -31.37
N ARG A 56 26.18 -9.90 -32.38
CA ARG A 56 26.56 -11.32 -32.44
C ARG A 56 28.07 -11.51 -32.49
N GLU A 57 28.78 -10.68 -33.25
CA GLU A 57 30.25 -10.67 -33.27
C GLU A 57 30.82 -10.31 -31.90
N MET A 58 30.27 -9.30 -31.23
CA MET A 58 30.67 -8.92 -29.87
C MET A 58 30.45 -10.07 -28.87
N ILE A 59 29.28 -10.73 -28.91
CA ILE A 59 28.97 -11.89 -28.06
C ILE A 59 30.02 -13.00 -28.28
N ALA A 60 30.29 -13.34 -29.54
CA ALA A 60 31.26 -14.38 -29.88
C ALA A 60 32.69 -14.03 -29.46
N GLN A 61 33.10 -12.76 -29.61
CA GLN A 61 34.44 -12.29 -29.25
C GLN A 61 34.68 -12.29 -27.74
N ASN A 62 33.66 -11.92 -26.96
CA ASN A 62 33.75 -11.86 -25.50
C ASN A 62 33.39 -13.19 -24.83
N GLY A 63 32.87 -14.16 -25.59
CA GLY A 63 32.45 -15.45 -25.06
C GLY A 63 31.17 -15.37 -24.21
N TYR A 64 30.33 -14.36 -24.43
CA TYR A 64 29.08 -14.18 -23.70
C TYR A 64 28.07 -15.29 -23.99
N ASN A 65 27.26 -15.63 -22.99
CA ASN A 65 26.30 -16.74 -23.06
C ASN A 65 24.85 -16.27 -23.23
N PHE A 66 24.60 -15.32 -24.15
CA PHE A 66 23.25 -14.92 -24.54
C PHE A 66 23.08 -14.83 -26.05
N SER A 67 21.83 -14.85 -26.48
CA SER A 67 21.40 -14.81 -27.87
C SER A 67 20.66 -13.50 -28.16
N VAL A 68 20.71 -13.08 -29.41
CA VAL A 68 20.03 -11.86 -29.88
C VAL A 68 19.33 -12.07 -31.22
N GLN A 69 18.18 -11.42 -31.37
CA GLN A 69 17.37 -11.40 -32.59
C GLN A 69 16.65 -10.05 -32.73
N PRO A 70 16.23 -9.66 -33.95
CA PRO A 70 15.39 -8.47 -34.12
C PRO A 70 14.11 -8.56 -33.25
N THR A 71 13.83 -7.48 -32.53
CA THR A 71 12.63 -7.30 -31.68
C THR A 71 11.83 -6.10 -32.17
N TRP A 72 10.63 -5.89 -31.64
CA TRP A 72 9.84 -4.69 -31.93
C TRP A 72 10.59 -3.40 -31.53
N ILE A 73 11.42 -3.46 -30.49
CA ILE A 73 12.25 -2.34 -30.01
C ILE A 73 13.32 -1.97 -31.02
N SER A 74 13.96 -2.96 -31.64
CA SER A 74 15.00 -2.72 -32.66
C SER A 74 14.50 -2.05 -33.94
N ALA A 75 13.18 -2.07 -34.16
CA ALA A 75 12.53 -1.37 -35.27
C ALA A 75 12.25 0.12 -34.97
N LEU A 76 12.33 0.53 -33.69
CA LEU A 76 12.13 1.91 -33.27
C LEU A 76 13.34 2.79 -33.60
N SER A 77 13.09 4.09 -33.73
CA SER A 77 14.17 5.08 -33.82
C SER A 77 15.00 5.11 -32.53
N PRO A 78 16.27 5.55 -32.59
CA PRO A 78 17.10 5.65 -31.39
C PRO A 78 16.51 6.53 -30.28
N GLU A 79 15.76 7.57 -30.66
CA GLU A 79 15.06 8.46 -29.73
C GLU A 79 13.91 7.73 -29.03
N GLU A 80 13.11 6.96 -29.77
CA GLU A 80 12.05 6.13 -29.20
C GLU A 80 12.64 5.07 -28.27
N GLN A 81 13.71 4.38 -28.66
CA GLN A 81 14.41 3.41 -27.80
C GLN A 81 14.90 4.04 -26.49
N ALA A 82 15.46 5.25 -26.56
CA ALA A 82 15.90 5.99 -25.38
C ALA A 82 14.71 6.36 -24.45
N ARG A 83 13.50 6.55 -24.99
CA ARG A 83 12.32 6.85 -24.17
C ARG A 83 11.84 5.67 -23.33
N LEU A 84 12.11 4.42 -23.71
CA LEU A 84 11.78 3.27 -22.85
C LEU A 84 12.59 3.26 -21.55
N LEU A 85 13.79 3.86 -21.57
CA LEU A 85 14.79 3.80 -20.49
C LEU A 85 14.75 5.06 -19.63
N ARG A 86 13.66 5.21 -18.87
CA ARG A 86 13.33 6.41 -18.09
C ARG A 86 13.06 6.12 -16.61
N TYR A 87 13.71 5.10 -16.05
CA TYR A 87 13.90 5.10 -14.60
C TYR A 87 14.84 6.24 -14.23
N ILE A 88 14.40 7.11 -13.33
CA ILE A 88 15.17 8.25 -12.85
C ILE A 88 15.36 8.03 -11.35
N PRO A 89 16.58 7.75 -10.87
CA PRO A 89 16.81 7.57 -9.44
C PRO A 89 16.27 8.74 -8.61
N PRO A 90 15.78 8.49 -7.39
CA PRO A 90 15.24 9.53 -6.53
C PRO A 90 16.32 10.59 -6.26
N ALA A 91 15.89 11.86 -6.15
CA ALA A 91 16.80 12.98 -5.91
C ALA A 91 17.37 13.00 -4.48
N MET A 92 16.74 12.26 -3.56
CA MET A 92 17.18 12.12 -2.18
C MET A 92 18.50 11.35 -2.08
N ASP A 93 19.35 11.77 -1.15
CA ASP A 93 20.53 10.98 -0.77
C ASP A 93 20.10 9.79 0.10
N LEU A 94 20.10 8.61 -0.51
CA LEU A 94 19.78 7.34 0.15
C LEU A 94 21.03 6.48 0.38
N SER A 95 22.23 7.04 0.19
CA SER A 95 23.49 6.28 0.22
C SER A 95 23.81 5.62 1.57
N HIS A 96 23.16 6.05 2.65
CA HIS A 96 23.26 5.42 3.96
C HIS A 96 22.42 4.14 4.10
N ILE A 97 21.42 3.93 3.23
CA ILE A 97 20.55 2.74 3.21
C ILE A 97 21.23 1.68 2.34
N THR A 98 22.23 1.02 2.90
CA THR A 98 22.99 -0.05 2.21
C THR A 98 22.45 -1.45 2.50
N GLY A 99 21.40 -1.56 3.33
CA GLY A 99 20.87 -2.82 3.80
C GLY A 99 21.83 -3.52 4.78
N THR A 100 21.57 -4.81 5.05
CA THR A 100 22.40 -5.62 5.97
C THR A 100 23.01 -6.83 5.24
N PRO A 101 24.07 -6.62 4.43
CA PRO A 101 24.79 -7.71 3.77
C PRO A 101 25.26 -8.78 4.76
N GLY A 102 25.16 -10.04 4.35
CA GLY A 102 25.49 -11.16 5.21
C GLY A 102 25.43 -12.48 4.48
N SER A 103 25.83 -13.55 5.16
CA SER A 103 25.62 -14.91 4.64
C SER A 103 24.25 -15.40 5.08
N TYR A 104 23.38 -15.64 4.10
CA TYR A 104 22.03 -16.15 4.30
C TYR A 104 21.91 -17.56 3.74
N GLN A 105 21.09 -18.40 4.37
CA GLN A 105 20.83 -19.76 3.86
C GLN A 105 19.63 -19.72 2.92
N VAL A 106 19.91 -19.64 1.63
CA VAL A 106 18.90 -19.49 0.57
C VAL A 106 18.85 -20.75 -0.33
N PRO A 107 17.67 -21.13 -0.85
CA PRO A 107 17.52 -22.35 -1.66
C PRO A 107 18.07 -22.18 -3.10
N PRO A 108 18.87 -23.11 -3.64
CA PRO A 108 19.31 -23.06 -5.03
C PRO A 108 18.57 -24.08 -5.93
N PRO A 109 18.14 -23.73 -7.16
CA PRO A 109 17.69 -22.41 -7.67
C PRO A 109 16.25 -22.06 -7.23
N PHE A 110 15.84 -20.80 -7.40
CA PHE A 110 14.52 -20.32 -7.00
C PHE A 110 13.86 -19.44 -8.08
N ASP A 111 12.55 -19.63 -8.30
CA ASP A 111 11.78 -18.88 -9.30
C ASP A 111 10.31 -18.81 -8.89
N TYR A 112 9.82 -17.59 -8.63
CA TYR A 112 8.45 -17.34 -8.18
C TYR A 112 7.37 -17.72 -9.20
N ARG A 113 7.70 -17.91 -10.49
CA ARG A 113 6.74 -18.43 -11.47
C ARG A 113 6.27 -19.84 -11.09
N ASN A 114 7.13 -20.64 -10.47
CA ASN A 114 6.77 -21.98 -10.00
C ASN A 114 5.80 -21.96 -8.81
N ALA A 115 5.70 -20.83 -8.10
CA ALA A 115 4.76 -20.62 -7.00
C ALA A 115 3.43 -20.00 -7.45
N GLY A 116 3.29 -19.60 -8.72
CA GLY A 116 2.06 -18.98 -9.24
C GLY A 116 1.80 -17.56 -8.73
N VAL A 117 2.82 -16.86 -8.25
CA VAL A 117 2.70 -15.49 -7.67
C VAL A 117 3.29 -14.41 -8.58
N VAL A 118 3.42 -14.69 -9.88
CA VAL A 118 3.94 -13.75 -10.88
C VAL A 118 2.94 -13.64 -12.02
N THR A 119 2.32 -12.47 -12.18
CA THR A 119 1.40 -12.19 -13.28
C THR A 119 2.10 -12.17 -14.64
N PRO A 120 1.38 -12.33 -15.77
CA PRO A 120 1.97 -12.26 -17.10
C PRO A 120 2.73 -10.94 -17.40
N PRO A 121 3.78 -10.95 -18.25
CA PRO A 121 4.46 -9.72 -18.67
C PRO A 121 3.57 -8.81 -19.53
N LYS A 122 3.42 -7.55 -19.10
CA LYS A 122 2.74 -6.48 -19.83
C LYS A 122 3.70 -5.72 -20.76
N ASN A 123 3.20 -4.69 -21.46
CA ASN A 123 3.99 -3.93 -22.44
C ASN A 123 3.84 -2.41 -22.27
N GLN A 124 4.92 -1.75 -21.85
CA GLN A 124 5.00 -0.31 -21.67
C GLN A 124 5.02 0.49 -22.99
N GLY A 125 5.20 -0.18 -24.14
CA GLY A 125 5.34 0.49 -25.43
C GLY A 125 6.52 1.45 -25.47
N THR A 126 6.36 2.60 -26.10
CA THR A 126 7.42 3.62 -26.23
C THR A 126 7.50 4.60 -25.06
N CYS A 127 6.66 4.42 -24.04
CA CYS A 127 6.59 5.30 -22.89
C CYS A 127 7.69 4.96 -21.87
N GLY A 128 8.18 5.98 -21.17
CA GLY A 128 9.19 5.86 -20.13
C GLY A 128 8.67 5.42 -18.76
N SER A 129 7.85 4.38 -18.73
CA SER A 129 7.03 3.99 -17.57
C SER A 129 7.48 2.69 -16.89
N CYS A 130 8.67 2.17 -17.21
CA CYS A 130 9.21 0.94 -16.60
C CYS A 130 9.13 0.90 -15.06
N TRP A 131 9.30 2.05 -14.41
CA TRP A 131 9.17 2.23 -12.97
C TRP A 131 7.77 1.85 -12.47
N ALA A 132 6.71 2.31 -13.15
CA ALA A 132 5.34 1.96 -12.81
C ALA A 132 5.08 0.46 -13.02
N PHE A 133 5.49 -0.11 -14.16
CA PHE A 133 5.28 -1.55 -14.42
C PHE A 133 6.00 -2.46 -13.42
N ALA A 134 7.23 -2.13 -13.04
CA ALA A 134 7.97 -2.92 -12.06
C ALA A 134 7.30 -2.84 -10.67
N SER A 135 6.83 -1.66 -10.27
CA SER A 135 6.12 -1.45 -9.01
C SER A 135 4.75 -2.14 -8.99
N MET A 136 3.92 -1.92 -10.00
CA MET A 136 2.58 -2.53 -10.09
C MET A 136 2.67 -4.05 -10.19
N GLY A 137 3.63 -4.60 -10.94
CA GLY A 137 3.88 -6.04 -10.96
C GLY A 137 4.29 -6.61 -9.58
N SER A 138 5.03 -5.83 -8.78
CA SER A 138 5.40 -6.23 -7.41
C SER A 138 4.17 -6.22 -6.49
N VAL A 139 3.30 -5.23 -6.63
CA VAL A 139 2.01 -5.13 -5.92
C VAL A 139 1.09 -6.29 -6.29
N GLU A 140 0.92 -6.60 -7.57
CA GLU A 140 0.15 -7.77 -8.04
C GLU A 140 0.70 -9.08 -7.44
N SER A 141 2.03 -9.23 -7.42
CA SER A 141 2.68 -10.40 -6.83
C SER A 141 2.42 -10.51 -5.33
N GLN A 142 2.35 -9.39 -4.62
CA GLN A 142 2.00 -9.41 -3.20
C GLN A 142 0.57 -9.83 -2.92
N ILE A 143 -0.37 -9.38 -3.75
CA ILE A 143 -1.76 -9.80 -3.63
C ILE A 143 -1.84 -11.33 -3.76
N LEU A 144 -1.12 -11.92 -4.71
CA LEU A 144 -1.05 -13.37 -4.90
C LEU A 144 -0.35 -14.11 -3.74
N LEU A 145 0.73 -13.55 -3.19
CA LEU A 145 1.41 -14.11 -2.01
C LEU A 145 0.48 -14.14 -0.78
N ASN A 146 -0.36 -13.12 -0.64
CA ASN A 146 -1.39 -13.04 0.38
C ASN A 146 -2.66 -13.86 0.05
N LYS A 147 -2.59 -14.74 -0.96
CA LYS A 147 -3.69 -15.60 -1.43
C LYS A 147 -4.92 -14.84 -1.95
N GLY A 148 -4.74 -13.58 -2.35
CA GLY A 148 -5.77 -12.80 -3.03
C GLY A 148 -5.97 -13.22 -4.49
N PRO A 149 -6.96 -12.61 -5.18
CA PRO A 149 -7.21 -12.87 -6.59
C PRO A 149 -6.08 -12.30 -7.48
N GLU A 150 -5.92 -12.87 -8.66
CA GLU A 150 -5.07 -12.29 -9.70
C GLU A 150 -5.71 -11.00 -10.23
N TYR A 151 -5.05 -9.86 -10.02
CA TYR A 151 -5.45 -8.59 -10.58
C TYR A 151 -4.54 -8.18 -11.74
N ASP A 152 -5.15 -7.51 -12.71
CA ASP A 152 -4.45 -6.71 -13.72
C ASP A 152 -4.61 -5.24 -13.31
N LEU A 153 -3.61 -4.70 -12.63
CA LEU A 153 -3.65 -3.34 -12.08
C LEU A 153 -3.24 -2.30 -13.15
N SER A 154 -3.80 -1.10 -13.07
CA SER A 154 -3.55 -0.04 -14.06
C SER A 154 -2.27 0.72 -13.75
N GLU A 155 -1.26 0.55 -14.61
CA GLU A 155 -0.11 1.46 -14.62
C GLU A 155 -0.53 2.87 -15.07
N GLU A 156 -1.49 2.98 -16.00
CA GLU A 156 -1.95 4.27 -16.54
C GLU A 156 -2.55 5.19 -15.48
N ASN A 157 -3.30 4.62 -14.53
CA ASN A 157 -3.89 5.38 -13.43
C ASN A 157 -2.80 6.02 -12.57
N VAL A 158 -1.71 5.29 -12.28
CA VAL A 158 -0.54 5.83 -11.58
C VAL A 158 0.12 6.94 -12.40
N LEU A 159 0.35 6.72 -13.70
CA LEU A 159 0.99 7.69 -14.60
C LEU A 159 0.19 9.00 -14.70
N SER A 160 -1.12 8.89 -14.89
CA SER A 160 -1.98 10.02 -15.22
C SER A 160 -2.50 10.79 -13.99
N CYS A 161 -2.58 10.14 -12.82
CA CYS A 161 -3.18 10.73 -11.62
C CYS A 161 -2.18 11.15 -10.54
N ASN A 162 -0.89 10.82 -10.65
CA ASN A 162 0.08 11.26 -9.65
C ASN A 162 0.31 12.77 -9.70
N ILE A 163 0.49 13.38 -8.53
CA ILE A 163 0.72 14.83 -8.42
C ILE A 163 2.15 15.26 -8.79
N LEU A 164 3.07 14.30 -8.89
CA LEU A 164 4.49 14.55 -9.15
C LEU A 164 4.77 14.77 -10.65
N GLY A 165 3.76 14.58 -11.51
CA GLY A 165 3.87 14.78 -12.95
C GLY A 165 4.80 13.77 -13.62
N ALA A 166 5.03 12.61 -13.01
CA ALA A 166 5.80 11.54 -13.61
C ALA A 166 4.90 10.75 -14.58
N GLY A 167 5.09 10.98 -15.87
CA GLY A 167 4.44 10.23 -16.96
C GLY A 167 5.49 9.49 -17.80
N CYS A 168 5.36 9.56 -19.13
CA CYS A 168 6.36 8.98 -20.03
C CYS A 168 7.73 9.67 -20.00
N GLY A 169 7.86 10.80 -19.31
CA GLY A 169 9.14 11.47 -19.04
C GLY A 169 10.05 10.70 -18.08
N GLY A 170 9.50 9.77 -17.30
CA GLY A 170 10.24 8.95 -16.33
C GLY A 170 9.87 9.21 -14.88
N GLY A 171 10.29 8.29 -14.03
CA GLY A 171 9.99 8.27 -12.60
C GLY A 171 10.71 7.15 -11.88
N ASP A 172 10.30 6.92 -10.64
CA ASP A 172 10.82 5.93 -9.71
C ASP A 172 9.67 5.33 -8.89
N ASP A 173 9.99 4.37 -8.04
CA ASP A 173 9.04 3.73 -7.15
C ASP A 173 8.52 4.64 -6.03
N PHE A 174 9.24 5.72 -5.63
CA PHE A 174 8.71 6.69 -4.67
C PHE A 174 7.44 7.37 -5.19
N VAL A 175 7.38 7.67 -6.49
CA VAL A 175 6.15 8.20 -7.11
C VAL A 175 5.00 7.22 -6.94
N VAL A 176 5.25 5.93 -7.22
CA VAL A 176 4.22 4.89 -7.14
C VAL A 176 3.79 4.69 -5.70
N VAL A 177 4.73 4.63 -4.76
CA VAL A 177 4.44 4.46 -3.33
C VAL A 177 3.63 5.64 -2.80
N ASN A 178 3.98 6.88 -3.15
CA ASN A 178 3.20 8.04 -2.75
C ASN A 178 1.76 7.96 -3.29
N TYR A 179 1.59 7.56 -4.55
CA TYR A 179 0.27 7.39 -5.15
C TYR A 179 -0.54 6.28 -4.46
N LEU A 180 0.02 5.07 -4.34
CA LEU A 180 -0.68 3.89 -3.83
C LEU A 180 -0.96 3.94 -2.32
N THR A 181 -0.20 4.71 -1.56
CA THR A 181 -0.45 4.93 -0.12
C THR A 181 -1.50 5.99 0.15
N LYS A 182 -1.75 6.91 -0.79
CA LYS A 182 -2.79 7.95 -0.67
C LYS A 182 -4.10 7.51 -1.30
N GLU A 183 -4.04 7.17 -2.58
CA GLU A 183 -5.19 6.85 -3.42
C GLU A 183 -5.46 5.34 -3.38
N GLY A 184 -4.57 4.53 -3.96
CA GLY A 184 -4.74 3.09 -4.07
C GLY A 184 -4.49 2.60 -5.50
N ALA A 185 -4.61 1.29 -5.70
CA ALA A 185 -4.43 0.64 -6.98
C ALA A 185 -5.77 0.42 -7.67
N SER A 186 -5.90 0.92 -8.91
CA SER A 186 -7.06 0.68 -9.78
C SER A 186 -6.81 -0.49 -10.73
N LEU A 187 -7.87 -1.03 -11.33
CA LEU A 187 -7.76 -2.05 -12.37
C LEU A 187 -7.42 -1.45 -13.75
N GLU A 188 -6.63 -2.18 -14.54
CA GLU A 188 -6.31 -1.85 -15.95
C GLU A 188 -7.57 -1.65 -16.79
N SER A 189 -8.64 -2.40 -16.51
CA SER A 189 -9.93 -2.25 -17.18
C SER A 189 -10.60 -0.88 -16.98
N CYS A 190 -10.26 -0.15 -15.91
CA CYS A 190 -10.78 1.20 -15.65
C CYS A 190 -9.98 2.28 -16.37
N ALA A 191 -8.65 2.21 -16.29
CA ALA A 191 -7.73 3.11 -16.98
C ALA A 191 -6.77 2.27 -17.83
N PRO A 192 -7.16 1.94 -19.07
CA PRO A 192 -6.32 1.13 -19.95
C PRO A 192 -5.07 1.88 -20.37
N TYR A 193 -3.94 1.19 -20.33
CA TYR A 193 -2.64 1.71 -20.71
C TYR A 193 -2.58 2.07 -22.20
N ASP A 194 -2.20 3.31 -22.50
CA ASP A 194 -2.17 3.83 -23.88
C ASP A 194 -0.76 4.14 -24.40
N ALA A 195 0.25 4.00 -23.55
CA ALA A 195 1.66 4.26 -23.84
C ALA A 195 1.95 5.69 -24.32
N ALA A 196 1.11 6.66 -23.93
CA ALA A 196 1.25 8.07 -24.28
C ALA A 196 1.36 8.95 -23.03
N ASP A 197 1.79 10.19 -23.25
CA ASP A 197 1.87 11.20 -22.19
C ASP A 197 0.71 12.18 -22.30
N GLY A 198 0.30 12.76 -21.17
CA GLY A 198 -0.82 13.70 -21.11
C GLY A 198 -2.20 13.06 -21.17
N THR A 199 -2.28 11.75 -20.94
CA THR A 199 -3.54 11.04 -20.70
C THR A 199 -4.22 11.63 -19.47
N PRO A 200 -5.51 12.01 -19.55
CA PRO A 200 -6.20 12.56 -18.39
C PRO A 200 -6.37 11.51 -17.29
N CYS A 201 -6.17 11.92 -16.04
CA CYS A 201 -6.49 11.08 -14.88
C CYS A 201 -7.94 10.57 -14.96
N ALA A 202 -8.09 9.25 -15.00
CA ALA A 202 -9.39 8.59 -14.98
C ALA A 202 -9.92 8.49 -13.54
N SER A 203 -11.23 8.67 -13.38
CA SER A 203 -11.91 8.39 -12.11
C SER A 203 -12.13 6.88 -12.03
N CYS A 204 -11.38 6.22 -11.15
CA CYS A 204 -11.41 4.78 -10.97
C CYS A 204 -11.70 4.41 -9.52
N ASP A 205 -12.35 3.27 -9.33
CA ASP A 205 -12.43 2.62 -8.03
C ASP A 205 -11.11 1.92 -7.73
N TYR A 206 -10.66 2.01 -6.49
CA TYR A 206 -9.44 1.39 -6.00
C TYR A 206 -9.76 0.03 -5.38
N VAL A 207 -8.94 -0.99 -5.67
CA VAL A 207 -9.15 -2.36 -5.16
C VAL A 207 -8.21 -2.72 -4.02
N LYS A 208 -7.05 -2.07 -3.94
CA LYS A 208 -6.05 -2.28 -2.88
C LYS A 208 -5.35 -0.98 -2.53
N LYS A 209 -4.88 -0.88 -1.29
CA LYS A 209 -4.07 0.23 -0.79
C LYS A 209 -2.73 -0.30 -0.29
N LEU A 210 -1.64 0.41 -0.61
CA LEU A 210 -0.31 0.01 -0.17
C LEU A 210 -0.17 0.31 1.32
N SER A 211 0.14 -0.71 2.13
CA SER A 211 0.32 -0.56 3.58
C SER A 211 1.78 -0.48 3.98
N GLU A 212 2.64 -1.20 3.26
CA GLU A 212 4.06 -1.26 3.57
C GLU A 212 4.92 -1.28 2.31
N TRP A 213 5.99 -0.50 2.34
CA TRP A 213 7.05 -0.49 1.33
C TRP A 213 8.41 -0.42 2.01
N ARG A 214 9.40 -1.13 1.47
CA ARG A 214 10.73 -1.32 2.07
C ARG A 214 11.81 -0.98 1.05
N ILE A 215 12.74 -0.11 1.42
CA ILE A 215 13.97 0.08 0.66
C ILE A 215 14.97 -0.96 1.16
N ILE A 216 15.20 -2.00 0.39
CA ILE A 216 16.07 -3.12 0.78
C ILE A 216 17.52 -2.68 0.81
N GLY A 217 17.94 -1.89 -0.18
CA GLY A 217 19.28 -1.34 -0.24
C GLY A 217 19.53 -0.51 -1.49
N THR A 218 20.50 0.38 -1.38
CA THR A 218 21.01 1.22 -2.45
C THR A 218 22.51 1.04 -2.59
N ASN A 219 23.02 1.28 -3.81
CA ASN A 219 24.42 1.07 -4.16
C ASN A 219 24.92 -0.36 -3.85
N LEU A 220 24.05 -1.37 -3.92
CA LEU A 220 24.43 -2.75 -3.68
C LEU A 220 25.37 -3.24 -4.79
N ASP A 221 26.49 -3.83 -4.39
CA ASP A 221 27.46 -4.41 -5.32
C ASP A 221 27.12 -5.89 -5.50
N THR A 222 26.29 -6.21 -6.49
CA THR A 222 25.90 -7.60 -6.74
C THR A 222 27.00 -8.44 -7.41
N GLU A 223 28.26 -8.02 -7.42
CA GLU A 223 29.42 -8.92 -7.55
C GLU A 223 29.81 -9.55 -6.20
N ASN A 224 29.47 -8.90 -5.08
CA ASN A 224 29.73 -9.37 -3.72
C ASN A 224 28.70 -10.42 -3.29
N THR A 225 29.17 -11.60 -2.89
CA THR A 225 28.32 -12.70 -2.40
C THR A 225 27.43 -12.31 -1.22
N ALA A 226 27.89 -11.43 -0.32
CA ALA A 226 27.09 -10.99 0.82
C ALA A 226 25.88 -10.14 0.40
N ASP A 227 26.03 -9.33 -0.65
CA ASP A 227 24.96 -8.49 -1.20
C ASP A 227 24.00 -9.37 -2.02
N ILE A 228 24.54 -10.30 -2.80
CA ILE A 228 23.75 -11.31 -3.53
C ILE A 228 22.86 -12.10 -2.55
N ASP A 229 23.43 -12.68 -1.50
CA ASP A 229 22.69 -13.48 -0.51
C ASP A 229 21.65 -12.62 0.22
N PHE A 230 21.96 -11.35 0.49
CA PHE A 230 21.02 -10.41 1.10
C PHE A 230 19.83 -10.10 0.19
N VAL A 231 20.05 -9.84 -1.10
CA VAL A 231 18.97 -9.62 -2.08
C VAL A 231 18.12 -10.89 -2.25
N LYS A 232 18.74 -12.08 -2.29
CA LYS A 232 18.00 -13.36 -2.30
C LYS A 232 17.13 -13.52 -1.05
N GLN A 233 17.67 -13.18 0.12
CA GLN A 233 16.90 -13.24 1.37
C GLN A 233 15.74 -12.26 1.36
N ALA A 234 15.93 -11.04 0.86
CA ALA A 234 14.86 -10.06 0.71
C ALA A 234 13.77 -10.56 -0.24
N LEU A 235 14.15 -11.20 -1.35
CA LEU A 235 13.22 -11.79 -2.32
C LEU A 235 12.37 -12.88 -1.66
N LEU A 236 12.95 -13.69 -0.76
CA LEU A 236 12.20 -14.71 0.00
C LEU A 236 11.29 -14.10 1.08
N ASN A 237 11.73 -13.03 1.73
CA ASN A 237 10.98 -12.39 2.82
C ASN A 237 9.79 -11.57 2.31
N TYR A 238 9.95 -10.91 1.17
CA TYR A 238 9.03 -9.88 0.70
C TYR A 238 8.48 -10.13 -0.71
N GLY A 239 8.65 -11.33 -1.27
CA GLY A 239 8.19 -11.59 -2.63
C GLY A 239 9.01 -10.90 -3.71
N PRO A 240 8.54 -10.93 -4.98
CA PRO A 240 9.17 -10.24 -6.10
C PRO A 240 9.54 -8.78 -5.80
N LEU A 241 10.77 -8.40 -6.16
CA LEU A 241 11.35 -7.10 -5.80
C LEU A 241 11.39 -6.16 -6.99
N PHE A 242 11.18 -4.87 -6.74
CA PHE A 242 11.53 -3.82 -7.69
C PHE A 242 13.06 -3.67 -7.70
N VAL A 243 13.66 -3.70 -8.89
CA VAL A 243 15.12 -3.53 -9.04
C VAL A 243 15.46 -2.63 -10.22
N SER A 244 16.46 -1.78 -10.02
CA SER A 244 17.03 -0.96 -11.08
C SER A 244 18.13 -1.68 -11.84
N MET A 245 18.34 -1.29 -13.10
CA MET A 245 19.43 -1.76 -13.94
C MET A 245 19.82 -0.74 -15.02
N ASN A 246 20.98 -0.93 -15.62
CA ASN A 246 21.43 -0.23 -16.81
C ASN A 246 21.09 -1.05 -18.07
N ALA A 247 20.03 -0.65 -18.76
CA ALA A 247 19.55 -1.29 -19.99
C ALA A 247 20.10 -0.64 -21.28
N ALA A 248 21.13 0.20 -21.18
CA ALA A 248 21.65 1.00 -22.29
C ALA A 248 22.36 0.18 -23.39
N ALA A 249 22.76 -1.05 -23.11
CA ALA A 249 23.45 -1.89 -24.07
C ALA A 249 22.53 -2.30 -25.23
N THR A 250 22.95 -2.08 -26.48
CA THR A 250 22.19 -2.51 -27.66
C THR A 250 21.81 -3.98 -27.59
N GLY A 251 22.67 -4.85 -27.06
CA GLY A 251 22.37 -6.28 -26.93
C GLY A 251 21.13 -6.59 -26.07
N PHE A 252 20.75 -5.70 -25.15
CA PHE A 252 19.57 -5.88 -24.30
C PHE A 252 18.27 -5.64 -25.09
N THR A 253 18.20 -4.59 -25.92
CA THR A 253 16.99 -4.30 -26.70
C THR A 253 16.62 -5.41 -27.69
N ILE A 254 17.61 -6.18 -28.14
CA ILE A 254 17.48 -7.33 -29.05
C ILE A 254 17.69 -8.70 -28.38
N TYR A 255 17.68 -8.75 -27.04
CA TYR A 255 17.87 -9.99 -26.30
C TYR A 255 16.78 -11.03 -26.62
N SER A 256 17.18 -12.30 -26.77
CA SER A 256 16.28 -13.42 -27.07
C SER A 256 16.42 -14.64 -26.16
N GLY A 257 17.41 -14.66 -25.26
CA GLY A 257 17.58 -15.74 -24.29
C GLY A 257 19.03 -15.99 -23.87
N GLY A 258 19.22 -16.77 -22.80
CA GLY A 258 20.53 -17.04 -22.18
C GLY A 258 20.86 -16.06 -21.05
N VAL A 259 22.09 -16.03 -20.56
CA VAL A 259 22.49 -15.15 -19.45
C VAL A 259 23.06 -13.85 -20.02
N PHE A 260 22.30 -12.76 -19.91
CA PHE A 260 22.71 -11.45 -20.36
C PHE A 260 23.91 -10.94 -19.57
N GLU A 261 24.87 -10.33 -20.27
CA GLU A 261 26.09 -9.77 -19.69
C GLU A 261 26.36 -8.37 -20.26
N TYR A 262 26.52 -7.38 -19.38
CA TYR A 262 26.94 -6.03 -19.70
C TYR A 262 27.75 -5.40 -18.56
N TRP A 263 29.05 -5.18 -18.79
CA TRP A 263 30.00 -4.70 -17.77
C TRP A 263 30.35 -3.22 -17.95
N GLY A 264 29.40 -2.45 -18.49
CA GLY A 264 29.55 -1.01 -18.70
C GLY A 264 29.36 -0.21 -17.42
N THR A 265 29.96 0.98 -17.36
CA THR A 265 29.94 1.84 -16.17
C THR A 265 28.84 2.90 -16.16
N GLY A 266 27.91 2.88 -17.12
CA GLY A 266 26.79 3.83 -17.15
C GLY A 266 25.84 3.63 -15.97
N GLY A 267 25.15 4.68 -15.55
CA GLY A 267 24.15 4.60 -14.48
C GLY A 267 22.91 3.78 -14.87
N VAL A 268 22.12 3.41 -13.87
CA VAL A 268 20.82 2.76 -14.06
C VAL A 268 19.83 3.69 -14.77
N ASN A 269 18.99 3.11 -15.62
CA ASN A 269 18.01 3.84 -16.44
C ASN A 269 16.76 3.00 -16.75
N HIS A 270 16.66 1.79 -16.22
CA HIS A 270 15.50 0.92 -16.38
C HIS A 270 15.17 0.24 -15.06
N ALA A 271 13.89 -0.06 -14.86
CA ALA A 271 13.39 -0.80 -13.70
C ALA A 271 12.69 -2.07 -14.17
N VAL A 272 12.88 -3.16 -13.43
CA VAL A 272 12.28 -4.47 -13.69
C VAL A 272 11.91 -5.13 -12.37
N MET A 273 11.21 -6.26 -12.46
CA MET A 273 10.88 -7.06 -11.27
C MET A 273 11.79 -8.28 -11.18
N LEU A 274 12.53 -8.40 -10.08
CA LEU A 274 13.33 -9.58 -9.74
C LEU A 274 12.41 -10.67 -9.19
N ILE A 275 12.46 -11.85 -9.79
CA ILE A 275 11.53 -12.96 -9.49
C ILE A 275 12.23 -14.27 -9.11
N GLY A 276 13.56 -14.33 -9.21
CA GLY A 276 14.28 -15.55 -8.92
C GLY A 276 15.79 -15.43 -9.15
N TRP A 277 16.47 -16.54 -8.95
CA TRP A 277 17.90 -16.69 -9.20
C TRP A 277 18.27 -18.15 -9.49
N ASP A 278 19.39 -18.34 -10.15
CA ASP A 278 20.00 -19.65 -10.37
C ASP A 278 21.53 -19.55 -10.33
N ASP A 279 22.11 -20.07 -9.24
CA ASP A 279 23.56 -20.08 -9.00
C ASP A 279 24.33 -21.00 -9.98
N THR A 280 23.63 -21.82 -10.76
CA THR A 280 24.23 -22.79 -11.69
C THR A 280 24.33 -22.28 -13.12
N MET A 281 23.68 -21.16 -13.46
CA MET A 281 23.71 -20.59 -14.81
C MET A 281 25.11 -20.08 -15.16
N VAL A 282 25.74 -20.70 -16.15
CA VAL A 282 27.11 -20.36 -16.60
C VAL A 282 27.09 -19.14 -17.52
N HIS A 283 28.04 -18.25 -17.34
CA HIS A 283 28.29 -17.09 -18.22
C HIS A 283 29.81 -16.81 -18.30
N SER A 284 30.24 -15.81 -19.08
CA SER A 284 31.68 -15.65 -19.36
C SER A 284 32.50 -15.23 -18.13
N HIS A 285 31.85 -14.70 -17.09
CA HIS A 285 32.47 -14.22 -15.84
C HIS A 285 32.28 -15.18 -14.65
N GLY A 286 31.66 -16.35 -14.85
CA GLY A 286 31.47 -17.32 -13.78
C GLY A 286 30.15 -18.06 -13.87
N THR A 287 29.51 -18.23 -12.71
CA THR A 287 28.20 -18.87 -12.56
C THR A 287 27.32 -18.03 -11.66
N GLY A 288 26.02 -18.02 -11.95
CA GLY A 288 25.03 -17.32 -11.15
C GLY A 288 24.35 -16.21 -11.92
N ALA A 289 23.02 -16.24 -11.93
CA ALA A 289 22.21 -15.25 -12.59
C ALA A 289 20.92 -14.96 -11.83
N TRP A 290 20.46 -13.71 -11.95
CA TRP A 290 19.13 -13.29 -11.58
C TRP A 290 18.13 -13.63 -12.68
N ILE A 291 16.89 -13.92 -12.29
CA ILE A 291 15.75 -14.14 -13.18
C ILE A 291 14.80 -12.96 -13.00
N ALA A 292 14.47 -12.24 -14.07
CA ALA A 292 13.68 -11.02 -14.00
C ALA A 292 12.53 -10.99 -15.01
N LYS A 293 11.44 -10.32 -14.62
CA LYS A 293 10.28 -9.98 -15.45
C LYS A 293 10.45 -8.56 -15.99
N ASN A 294 10.38 -8.41 -17.31
CA ASN A 294 10.45 -7.12 -18.00
C ASN A 294 9.06 -6.63 -18.41
N SER A 295 8.97 -5.37 -18.84
CA SER A 295 7.74 -4.66 -19.23
C SER A 295 7.66 -4.41 -20.74
N TRP A 296 8.25 -5.26 -21.57
CA TRP A 296 8.32 -5.10 -23.04
C TRP A 296 7.47 -6.12 -23.81
N GLY A 297 6.51 -6.72 -23.13
CA GLY A 297 5.58 -7.72 -23.66
C GLY A 297 6.21 -9.10 -23.88
N THR A 298 5.35 -10.08 -24.09
CA THR A 298 5.72 -11.50 -24.24
C THR A 298 6.49 -11.82 -25.52
N SER A 299 6.52 -10.90 -26.49
CA SER A 299 7.29 -11.06 -27.75
C SER A 299 8.78 -10.72 -27.62
N TRP A 300 9.19 -10.14 -26.50
CA TRP A 300 10.59 -9.82 -26.21
C TRP A 300 11.21 -10.84 -25.24
N GLY A 301 12.52 -11.11 -25.37
CA GLY A 301 13.24 -12.01 -24.47
C GLY A 301 12.68 -13.44 -24.44
N GLU A 302 12.70 -14.05 -23.26
CA GLU A 302 12.20 -15.41 -23.01
C GLU A 302 10.74 -15.36 -22.56
N GLY A 303 9.86 -14.82 -23.42
CA GLY A 303 8.44 -14.66 -23.12
C GLY A 303 8.13 -13.46 -22.22
N GLY A 304 8.94 -12.40 -22.27
CA GLY A 304 8.89 -11.23 -21.39
C GLY A 304 9.81 -11.32 -20.17
N TYR A 305 10.55 -12.42 -20.03
CA TYR A 305 11.54 -12.65 -18.96
C TYR A 305 12.96 -12.65 -19.52
N PHE A 306 13.94 -12.52 -18.64
CA PHE A 306 15.36 -12.66 -18.98
C PHE A 306 16.18 -13.13 -17.78
N ASN A 307 17.33 -13.71 -18.09
CA ASN A 307 18.36 -14.03 -17.11
C ASN A 307 19.53 -13.05 -17.25
N ILE A 308 20.10 -12.60 -16.14
CA ILE A 308 21.23 -11.66 -16.13
C ILE A 308 22.27 -12.08 -15.09
N ALA A 309 23.55 -12.07 -15.49
CA ALA A 309 24.64 -12.45 -14.60
C ALA A 309 24.68 -11.57 -13.35
N TYR A 310 25.06 -12.14 -12.20
CA TYR A 310 25.34 -11.36 -10.99
C TYR A 310 26.42 -10.30 -11.27
N GLY A 311 26.25 -9.11 -10.70
CA GLY A 311 27.16 -7.97 -10.90
C GLY A 311 27.02 -7.27 -12.26
N SER A 312 26.25 -7.83 -13.18
CA SER A 312 26.11 -7.30 -14.53
C SER A 312 25.10 -6.16 -14.59
N ALA A 313 25.36 -5.21 -15.50
CA ALA A 313 24.49 -4.07 -15.83
C ALA A 313 24.06 -3.21 -14.62
N ARG A 314 24.85 -3.23 -13.53
CA ARG A 314 24.47 -2.61 -12.25
C ARG A 314 23.09 -3.06 -11.75
N PHE A 315 22.73 -4.30 -12.05
CA PHE A 315 21.48 -4.88 -11.63
C PHE A 315 21.41 -4.91 -10.10
N CYS A 316 20.26 -4.49 -9.55
CA CYS A 316 20.05 -4.28 -8.12
C CYS A 316 20.87 -3.14 -7.49
N GLU A 317 21.35 -2.15 -8.24
CA GLU A 317 21.95 -0.93 -7.64
C GLU A 317 20.95 -0.22 -6.72
N TYR A 318 19.65 -0.31 -7.02
CA TYR A 318 18.56 0.07 -6.13
C TYR A 318 17.55 -1.08 -6.05
N VAL A 319 17.17 -1.47 -4.83
CA VAL A 319 16.22 -2.57 -4.57
C VAL A 319 15.18 -2.12 -3.56
N SER A 320 13.91 -2.35 -3.88
CA SER A 320 12.81 -2.12 -2.96
C SER A 320 11.76 -3.22 -3.03
N ALA A 321 10.93 -3.32 -1.99
CA ALA A 321 9.83 -4.26 -1.89
C ALA A 321 8.54 -3.52 -1.57
N PHE A 322 7.50 -3.75 -2.37
CA PHE A 322 6.13 -3.46 -1.98
C PHE A 322 5.74 -4.61 -1.06
N SER A 323 5.89 -4.46 0.26
CA SER A 323 5.95 -5.61 1.17
C SER A 323 4.60 -6.01 1.76
N ASP A 324 3.62 -5.10 1.75
CA ASP A 324 2.26 -5.42 2.19
C ASP A 324 1.21 -4.50 1.56
N VAL A 325 0.06 -5.09 1.26
CA VAL A 325 -1.09 -4.44 0.64
C VAL A 325 -2.36 -4.88 1.34
N ARG A 326 -3.30 -3.96 1.51
CA ARG A 326 -4.59 -4.22 2.15
C ARG A 326 -5.74 -3.91 1.21
N HIS A 327 -6.93 -4.38 1.56
CA HIS A 327 -8.16 -3.92 0.92
C HIS A 327 -8.23 -2.39 0.92
N PHE A 328 -8.69 -1.81 -0.18
CA PHE A 328 -9.00 -0.39 -0.21
C PHE A 328 -10.34 -0.18 0.48
N ASP A 329 -10.33 0.54 1.60
CA ASP A 329 -11.54 0.91 2.33
C ASP A 329 -11.92 2.35 1.95
N ASP A 330 -13.04 2.51 1.25
CA ASP A 330 -13.55 3.80 0.79
C ASP A 330 -14.14 4.65 1.94
N GLU A 331 -14.28 4.05 3.13
CA GLU A 331 -14.81 4.66 4.32
C GLU A 331 -13.76 5.24 5.25
N GLU A 332 -12.51 4.80 5.11
CA GLU A 332 -11.39 5.36 5.84
C GLU A 332 -11.19 6.83 5.47
N THR A 333 -11.15 7.69 6.49
CA THR A 333 -10.71 9.06 6.28
C THR A 333 -9.21 9.16 6.52
N PHE A 334 -8.51 9.54 5.46
CA PHE A 334 -7.07 9.67 5.46
C PHE A 334 -6.63 11.11 5.73
N TYR A 335 -5.88 11.31 6.82
CA TYR A 335 -5.36 12.61 7.23
C TYR A 335 -3.86 12.66 7.03
N TYR A 336 -3.41 13.59 6.20
CA TYR A 336 -2.00 13.77 5.86
C TYR A 336 -1.74 15.22 5.45
N TYR A 337 -0.48 15.65 5.51
CA TYR A 337 -0.02 16.93 4.96
C TYR A 337 1.19 16.75 4.03
N ASP A 338 1.76 15.55 3.94
CA ASP A 338 2.87 15.22 3.04
C ASP A 338 2.34 14.81 1.66
N ASP A 339 1.92 15.80 0.88
CA ASP A 339 1.34 15.60 -0.44
C ASP A 339 2.26 14.82 -1.39
N ALA A 340 3.56 15.13 -1.38
CA ALA A 340 4.58 14.43 -2.17
C ALA A 340 5.29 13.30 -1.39
N GLY A 341 4.83 12.97 -0.18
CA GLY A 341 5.44 11.93 0.65
C GLY A 341 6.81 12.34 1.19
N TRP A 342 7.73 11.38 1.29
CA TRP A 342 9.09 11.64 1.76
C TRP A 342 9.94 12.33 0.68
N GLN A 343 10.28 13.60 0.89
CA GLN A 343 11.16 14.37 -0.01
C GLN A 343 12.52 14.70 0.61
N SER A 344 12.57 14.84 1.95
CA SER A 344 13.81 15.10 2.69
C SER A 344 13.61 14.81 4.18
N SER A 345 14.62 15.08 5.01
CA SER A 345 14.59 14.77 6.44
C SER A 345 15.20 15.87 7.32
N LEU A 346 14.58 16.14 8.49
CA LEU A 346 15.08 17.11 9.46
C LEU A 346 16.25 16.53 10.26
N SER A 347 17.29 17.36 10.44
CA SER A 347 18.46 16.99 11.24
C SER A 347 18.16 16.97 12.74
N SER A 348 18.89 16.13 13.45
CA SER A 348 18.95 16.05 14.91
C SER A 348 20.31 16.49 15.43
N ASP A 349 20.38 16.96 16.68
CA ASP A 349 21.66 17.21 17.34
C ASP A 349 22.24 15.88 17.89
N PRO A 350 23.44 15.45 17.47
CA PRO A 350 24.13 14.32 18.06
C PRO A 350 24.46 14.57 19.54
N PRO A 351 24.49 13.55 20.42
CA PRO A 351 24.47 12.12 20.11
C PRO A 351 23.08 11.47 20.19
N SER A 352 22.03 12.23 20.53
CA SER A 352 20.72 11.64 20.86
C SER A 352 20.02 11.05 19.65
N ARG A 353 20.25 11.63 18.45
CA ARG A 353 19.57 11.32 17.19
C ARG A 353 18.09 11.08 17.37
N THR A 354 17.49 11.90 18.23
CA THR A 354 16.10 11.78 18.63
C THR A 354 15.44 13.12 18.38
N VAL A 355 14.39 13.13 17.57
CA VAL A 355 13.55 14.30 17.30
C VAL A 355 12.12 13.82 17.27
N TRP A 356 11.21 14.61 17.81
CA TRP A 356 9.79 14.35 17.71
C TRP A 356 9.22 15.18 16.56
N GLY A 357 8.50 14.51 15.65
CA GLY A 357 7.65 15.16 14.67
C GLY A 357 6.19 15.04 15.07
N ALA A 358 5.37 16.01 14.70
CA ALA A 358 3.95 15.96 14.96
C ALA A 358 3.12 16.71 13.92
N ASN A 359 1.93 16.18 13.65
CA ASN A 359 0.90 16.84 12.87
C ASN A 359 -0.37 16.99 13.70
N ARG A 360 -0.98 18.18 13.62
CA ARG A 360 -2.30 18.45 14.20
C ARG A 360 -3.36 18.33 13.13
N PHE A 361 -4.35 17.46 13.34
CA PHE A 361 -5.47 17.26 12.44
C PHE A 361 -6.76 17.74 13.06
N ILE A 362 -7.64 18.33 12.24
CA ILE A 362 -9.02 18.61 12.62
C ILE A 362 -9.90 17.66 11.80
N PRO A 363 -10.45 16.60 12.41
CA PRO A 363 -11.23 15.60 11.71
C PRO A 363 -12.56 16.17 11.22
N THR A 364 -12.96 15.77 10.02
CA THR A 364 -14.26 16.12 9.43
C THR A 364 -15.33 15.09 9.75
N VAL A 365 -14.93 13.89 10.18
CA VAL A 365 -15.80 12.77 10.54
C VAL A 365 -15.50 12.26 11.94
N THR A 366 -16.49 11.64 12.57
CA THR A 366 -16.30 10.88 13.81
C THR A 366 -15.97 9.44 13.44
N GLY A 367 -14.98 8.85 14.10
CA GLY A 367 -14.51 7.50 13.79
C GLY A 367 -13.52 6.99 14.81
N THR A 368 -12.77 5.97 14.44
CA THR A 368 -11.71 5.39 15.28
C THR A 368 -10.38 5.57 14.59
N LEU A 369 -9.42 6.20 15.27
CA LEU A 369 -8.04 6.24 14.82
C LEU A 369 -7.45 4.84 14.97
N GLU A 370 -7.20 4.20 13.85
CA GLU A 370 -6.75 2.80 13.79
C GLU A 370 -5.27 2.69 13.45
N ARG A 371 -4.76 3.60 12.62
CA ARG A 371 -3.39 3.54 12.13
C ARG A 371 -2.71 4.89 12.15
N VAL A 372 -1.41 4.86 12.42
CA VAL A 372 -0.49 5.97 12.20
C VAL A 372 0.55 5.52 11.19
N GLU A 373 0.69 6.29 10.12
CA GLU A 373 1.57 5.94 9.01
C GLU A 373 2.70 6.97 8.90
N PHE A 374 3.90 6.52 8.56
CA PHE A 374 5.08 7.39 8.45
C PHE A 374 6.19 6.72 7.65
N TRP A 375 7.20 7.53 7.31
CA TRP A 375 8.39 7.08 6.58
C TRP A 375 9.54 6.79 7.56
N ALA A 376 10.09 5.59 7.50
CA ALA A 376 11.35 5.24 8.14
C ALA A 376 12.51 5.63 7.21
N VAL A 377 13.31 6.60 7.64
CA VAL A 377 14.37 7.22 6.83
C VAL A 377 15.73 6.52 6.91
N ASP A 378 15.82 5.48 7.74
CA ASP A 378 17.03 4.69 8.00
C ASP A 378 16.64 3.23 8.24
N ASP A 379 17.60 2.31 8.13
CA ASP A 379 17.38 0.88 8.37
C ASP A 379 16.89 0.60 9.78
N VAL A 380 17.33 1.37 10.77
CA VAL A 380 16.87 1.22 12.16
C VAL A 380 16.20 2.51 12.62
N LEU A 381 14.88 2.50 12.69
CA LEU A 381 14.10 3.56 13.34
C LEU A 381 13.39 2.98 14.57
N ASN A 382 13.79 3.44 15.76
CA ASN A 382 13.00 3.25 16.98
C ASN A 382 11.97 4.37 17.08
N TYR A 383 10.70 4.03 17.27
CA TYR A 383 9.62 5.01 17.33
C TYR A 383 8.75 4.91 18.59
N THR A 384 8.16 6.05 18.95
CA THR A 384 7.06 6.13 19.92
C THR A 384 5.97 7.03 19.35
N ILE A 385 4.82 6.44 19.04
CA ILE A 385 3.59 7.14 18.66
C ILE A 385 2.89 7.57 19.94
N ASN A 386 2.50 8.84 20.03
CA ASN A 386 1.64 9.38 21.08
C ASN A 386 0.52 10.18 20.43
N ILE A 387 -0.71 10.00 20.89
CA ILE A 387 -1.86 10.78 20.43
C ILE A 387 -2.31 11.71 21.54
N TYR A 388 -2.45 13.00 21.25
CA TYR A 388 -2.90 14.02 22.21
C TYR A 388 -4.19 14.70 21.74
N ASP A 389 -5.00 15.18 22.68
CA ASP A 389 -6.26 15.89 22.39
C ASP A 389 -6.16 17.43 22.53
N THR A 390 -5.07 17.95 23.10
CA THR A 390 -4.99 19.36 23.48
C THR A 390 -3.65 19.97 23.07
N ARG A 391 -3.72 21.04 22.25
CA ARG A 391 -2.61 21.99 22.02
C ARG A 391 -2.79 23.25 22.86
N SER A 392 -1.72 23.72 23.48
CA SER A 392 -1.67 24.96 24.25
C SER A 392 -0.47 25.83 23.87
N GLY A 393 -0.57 27.14 24.15
CA GLY A 393 0.48 28.12 23.86
C GLY A 393 0.24 28.92 22.57
N THR A 394 1.10 29.91 22.34
CA THR A 394 1.13 30.75 21.13
C THR A 394 2.54 30.78 20.53
N GLY A 395 3.30 29.68 20.70
CA GLY A 395 4.71 29.56 20.33
C GLY A 395 5.68 29.93 21.48
N PRO A 396 6.53 29.00 21.98
CA PRO A 396 6.48 27.54 21.71
C PRO A 396 5.20 26.91 22.28
N TYR A 397 4.81 25.78 21.70
CA TYR A 397 3.59 25.05 22.02
C TYR A 397 3.84 23.91 23.01
N SER A 398 2.78 23.44 23.66
CA SER A 398 2.76 22.20 24.44
C SER A 398 1.56 21.35 24.06
N PHE A 399 1.74 20.02 24.11
CA PHE A 399 0.69 19.04 23.88
C PHE A 399 0.36 18.32 25.20
N SER A 400 -0.93 18.12 25.46
CA SER A 400 -1.44 17.49 26.68
C SER A 400 -2.72 16.68 26.38
N GLY A 401 -3.24 15.96 27.39
CA GLY A 401 -4.34 15.03 27.20
C GLY A 401 -3.97 13.85 26.31
N LEU A 402 -2.97 13.09 26.77
CA LEU A 402 -2.51 11.87 26.10
C LEU A 402 -3.65 10.84 26.05
N LEU A 403 -4.05 10.45 24.85
CA LEU A 403 -5.09 9.45 24.58
C LEU A 403 -4.51 8.04 24.50
N THR A 404 -3.38 7.87 23.78
CA THR A 404 -2.70 6.57 23.66
C THR A 404 -1.22 6.73 23.39
N THR A 405 -0.45 5.67 23.67
CA THR A 405 0.98 5.56 23.37
C THR A 405 1.31 4.16 22.86
N GLN A 406 2.14 4.09 21.82
CA GLN A 406 2.62 2.83 21.26
C GLN A 406 4.06 3.00 20.80
N SER A 407 4.89 2.01 21.08
CA SER A 407 6.30 2.01 20.66
C SER A 407 6.63 0.78 19.85
N GLY A 408 7.62 0.94 18.97
CA GLY A 408 8.15 -0.16 18.16
C GLY A 408 9.49 0.22 17.53
N SER A 409 9.96 -0.64 16.65
CA SER A 409 11.16 -0.42 15.85
C SER A 409 10.97 -0.99 14.45
N THR A 410 11.60 -0.37 13.47
CA THR A 410 11.73 -0.90 12.11
C THR A 410 13.15 -1.40 11.87
N SER A 411 13.31 -2.34 10.94
CA SER A 411 14.61 -2.94 10.56
C SER A 411 14.97 -2.70 9.10
N THR A 412 14.20 -1.84 8.42
CA THR A 412 14.44 -1.44 7.02
C THR A 412 13.82 -0.05 6.81
N ALA A 413 14.45 0.79 5.99
CA ALA A 413 13.86 2.05 5.57
C ALA A 413 12.60 1.83 4.69
N GLY A 414 11.74 2.83 4.57
CA GLY A 414 10.54 2.80 3.70
C GLY A 414 9.27 3.31 4.37
N TYR A 415 8.10 2.89 3.87
CA TYR A 415 6.79 3.33 4.35
C TYR A 415 6.15 2.32 5.29
N TYR A 416 5.62 2.78 6.42
CA TYR A 416 5.00 1.90 7.43
C TYR A 416 3.61 2.39 7.80
N SER A 417 2.61 1.49 7.74
CA SER A 417 1.28 1.67 8.30
C SER A 417 1.14 0.93 9.64
N ILE A 418 1.30 1.63 10.76
CA ILE A 418 1.29 1.01 12.09
C ILE A 418 -0.13 0.97 12.66
N LYS A 419 -0.71 -0.24 12.77
CA LYS A 419 -1.98 -0.46 13.51
C LYS A 419 -1.78 -0.16 15.00
N LEU A 420 -2.66 0.66 15.56
CA LEU A 420 -2.68 0.98 16.98
C LEU A 420 -3.27 -0.19 17.77
N THR A 421 -2.58 -0.62 18.83
CA THR A 421 -3.04 -1.69 19.73
C THR A 421 -4.19 -1.22 20.62
N THR A 422 -4.32 0.09 20.83
CA THR A 422 -5.45 0.71 21.52
C THR A 422 -6.01 1.79 20.59
N PRO A 423 -6.98 1.44 19.73
CA PRO A 423 -7.67 2.40 18.86
C PRO A 423 -8.39 3.47 19.69
N ILE A 424 -8.51 4.68 19.14
CA ILE A 424 -9.02 5.85 19.87
C ILE A 424 -10.18 6.48 19.12
N GLU A 425 -11.26 6.79 19.83
CA GLU A 425 -12.38 7.53 19.26
C GLU A 425 -11.98 8.97 18.93
N ILE A 426 -12.17 9.34 17.67
CA ILE A 426 -11.95 10.68 17.13
C ILE A 426 -13.32 11.30 16.85
N MET A 427 -13.55 12.51 17.35
CA MET A 427 -14.81 13.23 17.15
C MET A 427 -14.64 14.32 16.10
N ALA A 428 -15.54 14.38 15.12
CA ALA A 428 -15.55 15.45 14.13
C ALA A 428 -15.49 16.84 14.77
N GLY A 429 -14.63 17.70 14.23
CA GLY A 429 -14.41 19.07 14.69
C GLY A 429 -13.51 19.22 15.92
N ASN A 430 -13.20 18.14 16.64
CA ASN A 430 -12.24 18.16 17.75
C ASN A 430 -10.87 17.72 17.24
N ASP A 431 -9.87 18.55 17.43
CA ASP A 431 -8.52 18.22 16.98
C ASP A 431 -7.92 17.03 17.72
N PHE A 432 -7.03 16.34 17.02
CA PHE A 432 -6.11 15.39 17.61
C PHE A 432 -4.71 15.63 17.03
N ILE A 433 -3.70 15.28 17.81
CA ILE A 433 -2.31 15.56 17.47
C ILE A 433 -1.57 14.23 17.48
N VAL A 434 -1.04 13.87 16.32
CA VAL A 434 -0.24 12.66 16.16
C VAL A 434 1.21 13.04 16.34
N VAL A 435 1.84 12.51 17.37
CA VAL A 435 3.25 12.72 17.69
C VAL A 435 4.00 11.43 17.44
N VAL A 436 5.07 11.48 16.66
CA VAL A 436 6.02 10.38 16.52
C VAL A 436 7.39 10.82 17.01
N ARG A 437 7.90 10.14 18.04
CA ARG A 437 9.32 10.21 18.42
C ARG A 437 10.10 9.40 17.39
N PHE A 438 10.98 10.03 16.63
CA PHE A 438 11.89 9.34 15.73
C PHE A 438 13.27 9.23 16.36
N ASN A 439 13.82 8.02 16.38
CA ASN A 439 15.19 7.78 16.79
C ASN A 439 15.91 6.85 15.82
N THR A 440 16.86 7.39 15.07
CA THR A 440 17.72 6.69 14.11
C THR A 440 19.13 6.58 14.68
N PRO A 441 19.53 5.44 15.28
CA PRO A 441 20.82 5.34 15.98
C PRO A 441 22.04 5.66 15.11
N ASN A 442 21.93 5.44 13.80
CA ASN A 442 23.04 5.49 12.83
C ASN A 442 22.91 6.64 11.82
N TYR A 443 21.84 7.42 11.87
CA TYR A 443 21.58 8.48 10.90
C TYR A 443 21.17 9.78 11.58
N ASP A 444 21.68 10.91 11.11
CA ASP A 444 21.53 12.21 11.80
C ASP A 444 20.23 12.95 11.41
N TYR A 445 19.47 12.46 10.42
CA TYR A 445 18.24 13.11 9.93
C TYR A 445 16.98 12.24 10.13
N PRO A 446 16.48 12.08 11.36
CA PRO A 446 15.46 11.09 11.70
C PRO A 446 14.02 11.36 11.22
N VAL A 447 13.64 12.61 10.93
CA VAL A 447 12.23 12.98 10.71
C VAL A 447 11.99 13.27 9.23
N PRO A 448 11.16 12.48 8.52
CA PRO A 448 10.82 12.77 7.13
C PRO A 448 9.93 14.00 7.02
N TYR A 449 10.12 14.80 5.97
CA TYR A 449 9.23 15.90 5.62
C TYR A 449 9.00 16.01 4.11
N ASP A 450 7.92 16.70 3.79
CA ASP A 450 7.52 17.18 2.47
C ASP A 450 7.71 18.70 2.41
N ASP A 451 8.16 19.20 1.26
CA ASP A 451 8.27 20.64 0.94
C ASP A 451 7.42 21.05 -0.27
N TYR A 452 6.51 20.16 -0.70
CA TYR A 452 5.56 20.40 -1.77
C TYR A 452 4.35 21.23 -1.30
N LEU A 453 3.88 22.15 -2.15
CA LEU A 453 2.75 23.02 -1.81
C LEU A 453 1.40 22.34 -2.07
N PRO A 454 0.35 22.64 -1.28
CA PRO A 454 0.27 23.67 -0.23
C PRO A 454 0.78 23.21 1.14
N ILE A 455 1.41 24.11 1.90
CA ILE A 455 1.84 23.84 3.28
C ILE A 455 0.68 24.01 4.26
N SER A 456 0.52 23.06 5.17
CA SER A 456 -0.60 23.01 6.11
C SER A 456 -0.55 24.11 7.18
N GLY A 457 0.65 24.47 7.65
CA GLY A 457 0.85 25.29 8.83
C GLY A 457 0.62 24.55 10.16
N GLU A 458 0.45 23.23 10.13
CA GLU A 458 0.06 22.38 11.27
C GLU A 458 1.04 21.24 11.57
N SER A 459 2.29 21.37 11.07
CA SER A 459 3.41 20.50 11.42
C SER A 459 4.34 21.13 12.46
N TYR A 460 4.78 20.31 13.41
CA TYR A 460 5.56 20.73 14.57
C TYR A 460 6.72 19.77 14.83
N PHE A 461 7.82 20.30 15.36
CA PHE A 461 8.92 19.48 15.84
C PHE A 461 9.31 19.82 17.28
N SER A 462 9.93 18.86 17.96
CA SER A 462 10.49 19.05 19.30
C SER A 462 11.79 18.28 19.47
N LEU A 463 12.73 18.88 20.20
CA LEU A 463 14.02 18.27 20.57
C LEU A 463 13.98 17.62 21.96
N ASP A 464 13.01 17.98 22.80
CA ASP A 464 12.88 17.49 24.18
C ASP A 464 11.58 16.70 24.42
N GLY A 465 10.68 16.67 23.43
CA GLY A 465 9.38 16.00 23.50
C GLY A 465 8.30 16.76 24.30
N THR A 466 8.60 17.98 24.76
CA THR A 466 7.73 18.78 25.63
C THR A 466 7.48 20.20 25.13
N THR A 467 8.48 20.80 24.46
CA THR A 467 8.45 22.14 23.89
C THR A 467 8.41 22.04 22.36
N TRP A 468 7.34 22.53 21.75
CA TRP A 468 7.05 22.31 20.34
C TRP A 468 7.16 23.60 19.52
N ASN A 469 7.86 23.52 18.39
CA ASN A 469 7.98 24.61 17.44
C ASN A 469 7.17 24.26 16.18
N ASN A 470 6.36 25.21 15.71
CA ASN A 470 5.67 25.08 14.44
C ASN A 470 6.64 25.39 13.29
N LEU A 471 6.67 24.56 12.25
CA LEU A 471 7.62 24.71 11.14
C LEU A 471 7.36 25.99 10.34
N SER A 472 6.10 26.26 9.98
CA SER A 472 5.72 27.43 9.18
C SER A 472 5.92 28.75 9.94
N GLU A 473 5.66 28.80 11.24
CA GLU A 473 6.00 29.97 12.06
C GLU A 473 7.51 30.21 12.16
N GLY A 474 8.31 29.16 12.02
CA GLY A 474 9.77 29.22 11.90
C GLY A 474 10.27 29.69 10.54
N GLY A 475 9.37 29.91 9.56
CA GLY A 475 9.71 30.27 8.19
C GLY A 475 10.07 29.08 7.30
N PHE A 476 9.68 27.86 7.69
CA PHE A 476 9.86 26.66 6.90
C PHE A 476 8.54 26.25 6.23
N ASP A 477 8.59 26.12 4.92
CA ASP A 477 7.46 25.68 4.11
C ASP A 477 7.47 24.14 4.02
N TRP A 478 7.38 23.46 5.17
CA TRP A 478 7.51 22.00 5.28
C TRP A 478 6.39 21.37 6.11
N ASP A 479 5.96 20.18 5.70
CA ASP A 479 5.03 19.33 6.42
C ASP A 479 5.68 18.00 6.79
N ILE A 480 5.48 17.52 8.02
CA ILE A 480 6.11 16.28 8.49
C ILE A 480 5.37 15.08 7.89
N GLY A 481 6.13 14.07 7.43
CA GLY A 481 5.62 12.82 6.87
C GLY A 481 5.02 11.87 7.91
N ILE A 482 3.95 12.32 8.59
CA ILE A 482 3.10 11.55 9.50
C ILE A 482 1.66 11.65 9.02
N ARG A 483 1.02 10.50 8.91
CA ARG A 483 -0.37 10.35 8.46
C ARG A 483 -1.19 9.61 9.50
N ALA A 484 -2.51 9.81 9.46
CA ALA A 484 -3.46 9.14 10.32
C ALA A 484 -4.61 8.56 9.49
N VAL A 485 -4.98 7.33 9.79
CA VAL A 485 -6.13 6.66 9.19
C VAL A 485 -7.21 6.53 10.25
N VAL A 486 -8.32 7.21 10.03
CA VAL A 486 -9.50 7.12 10.88
C VAL A 486 -10.53 6.26 10.15
N GLY A 487 -10.70 5.03 10.62
CA GLY A 487 -11.79 4.16 10.21
C GLY A 487 -13.12 4.69 10.76
N ARG A 488 -14.23 4.21 10.20
CA ARG A 488 -15.56 4.52 10.75
C ARG A 488 -15.73 3.97 12.17
N PRO A 489 -16.70 4.48 12.96
CA PRO A 489 -16.93 3.91 14.27
C PRO A 489 -17.33 2.44 14.14
N LEU A 490 -16.52 1.53 14.71
CA LEU A 490 -16.76 0.09 14.72
C LEU A 490 -18.21 -0.22 15.13
N LEU A 491 -18.94 -0.98 14.32
CA LEU A 491 -20.23 -1.54 14.71
C LEU A 491 -20.02 -2.57 15.82
N ARG A 492 -20.78 -2.43 16.91
CA ARG A 492 -20.77 -3.37 18.04
C ARG A 492 -22.13 -4.05 18.14
N PHE A 493 -22.17 -5.30 18.63
CA PHE A 493 -23.45 -5.99 18.86
C PHE A 493 -24.39 -5.22 19.79
N SER A 494 -23.88 -4.47 20.75
CA SER A 494 -24.73 -3.61 21.60
C SER A 494 -25.48 -2.52 20.83
N GLY A 495 -24.95 -2.07 19.68
CA GLY A 495 -25.59 -1.10 18.77
C GLY A 495 -26.31 -1.75 17.58
N TYR A 496 -26.26 -3.08 17.47
CA TYR A 496 -26.85 -3.85 16.37
C TYR A 496 -28.29 -3.43 15.99
N PRO A 497 -29.28 -3.40 16.90
CA PRO A 497 -30.64 -3.07 16.51
C PRO A 497 -30.77 -1.67 15.90
N ASP A 498 -30.08 -0.67 16.45
CA ASP A 498 -30.12 0.70 15.92
C ASP A 498 -29.50 0.78 14.51
N SER A 499 -28.40 0.04 14.29
CA SER A 499 -27.70 0.01 13.01
C SER A 499 -28.53 -0.59 11.87
N PHE A 500 -29.41 -1.56 12.16
CA PHE A 500 -30.28 -2.18 11.15
C PHE A 500 -31.71 -1.65 11.18
N SER A 501 -31.91 -0.45 11.73
CA SER A 501 -33.24 0.13 11.94
C SER A 501 -33.90 0.70 10.68
N THR A 502 -33.13 0.96 9.62
CA THR A 502 -33.61 1.52 8.35
C THR A 502 -32.86 0.90 7.18
N ASN A 503 -33.49 0.91 6.00
CA ASN A 503 -32.89 0.42 4.74
C ASN A 503 -32.23 -0.96 4.85
N ALA A 504 -32.80 -1.85 5.66
CA ALA A 504 -32.21 -3.13 6.00
C ALA A 504 -32.91 -4.29 5.27
N PHE A 505 -32.12 -5.26 4.82
CA PHE A 505 -32.59 -6.42 4.06
C PHE A 505 -32.05 -7.70 4.66
N PHE A 506 -32.92 -8.67 4.90
CA PHE A 506 -32.47 -10.04 5.11
C PHE A 506 -32.17 -10.65 3.75
N VAL A 507 -30.93 -11.05 3.54
CA VAL A 507 -30.48 -11.68 2.31
C VAL A 507 -30.30 -13.18 2.57
N VAL A 508 -31.08 -13.97 1.84
CA VAL A 508 -30.94 -15.42 1.81
C VAL A 508 -30.56 -15.86 0.40
N GLY A 509 -29.66 -16.84 0.27
CA GLY A 509 -29.27 -17.31 -1.07
C GLY A 509 -30.43 -17.94 -1.83
N ASN A 510 -30.35 -17.95 -3.16
CA ASN A 510 -31.43 -18.48 -4.02
C ASN A 510 -31.71 -19.98 -3.79
N ASN A 511 -30.78 -20.70 -3.17
CA ASN A 511 -30.87 -22.12 -2.81
C ASN A 511 -30.94 -22.34 -1.28
N ALA A 512 -31.29 -21.32 -0.50
CA ALA A 512 -31.33 -21.41 0.96
C ALA A 512 -32.28 -22.51 1.47
N TYR A 513 -31.93 -23.16 2.58
CA TYR A 513 -32.81 -24.12 3.24
C TYR A 513 -33.96 -23.39 3.94
N CYS A 514 -35.04 -24.12 4.21
CA CYS A 514 -36.17 -23.56 4.95
C CYS A 514 -35.77 -23.03 6.33
N THR A 515 -34.73 -23.61 6.94
CA THR A 515 -34.17 -23.19 8.23
C THR A 515 -33.48 -21.82 8.17
N ASP A 516 -32.83 -21.49 7.06
CA ASP A 516 -32.18 -20.18 6.86
C ASP A 516 -33.24 -19.08 6.73
N VAL A 517 -34.30 -19.38 5.96
CA VAL A 517 -35.47 -18.48 5.83
C VAL A 517 -36.17 -18.29 7.18
N LEU A 518 -36.35 -19.35 7.97
CA LEU A 518 -36.91 -19.25 9.32
C LEU A 518 -35.99 -18.46 10.28
N GLY A 519 -34.68 -18.54 10.09
CA GLY A 519 -33.69 -17.80 10.86
C GLY A 519 -33.88 -16.29 10.76
N THR A 520 -34.14 -15.78 9.56
CA THR A 520 -34.43 -14.34 9.34
C THR A 520 -35.59 -13.85 10.21
N GLY A 521 -36.64 -14.65 10.38
CA GLY A 521 -37.79 -14.30 11.21
C GLY A 521 -37.48 -14.23 12.71
N LYS A 522 -36.50 -15.01 13.19
CA LYS A 522 -36.05 -14.96 14.59
C LYS A 522 -35.25 -13.69 14.87
N ILE A 523 -34.36 -13.35 13.95
CA ILE A 523 -33.57 -12.12 14.04
C ILE A 523 -34.48 -10.89 13.94
N ALA A 524 -35.44 -10.91 13.00
CA ALA A 524 -36.46 -9.86 12.87
C ALA A 524 -37.26 -9.66 14.16
N TYR A 525 -37.64 -10.75 14.84
CA TYR A 525 -38.30 -10.67 16.13
C TYR A 525 -37.42 -9.98 17.19
N GLY A 526 -36.14 -10.35 17.25
CA GLY A 526 -35.17 -9.72 18.15
C GLY A 526 -35.01 -8.23 17.87
N LEU A 527 -34.88 -7.83 16.60
CA LEU A 527 -34.80 -6.42 16.20
C LEU A 527 -36.03 -5.63 16.66
N ALA A 528 -37.23 -6.18 16.45
CA ALA A 528 -38.47 -5.56 16.85
C ALA A 528 -38.58 -5.39 18.38
N ASP A 529 -38.19 -6.41 19.15
CA ASP A 529 -38.14 -6.33 20.62
C ASP A 529 -37.05 -5.33 21.10
N GLY A 530 -35.96 -5.22 20.35
CA GLY A 530 -34.91 -4.21 20.49
C GLY A 530 -35.32 -2.78 20.13
N GLY A 531 -36.56 -2.56 19.67
CA GLY A 531 -37.12 -1.23 19.39
C GLY A 531 -37.06 -0.79 17.92
N VAL A 532 -36.61 -1.66 17.01
CA VAL A 532 -36.66 -1.39 15.58
C VAL A 532 -38.12 -1.41 15.09
N THR A 533 -38.54 -0.34 14.42
CA THR A 533 -39.93 -0.19 13.97
C THR A 533 -40.14 -0.53 12.49
N GLU A 534 -39.06 -0.52 11.69
CA GLU A 534 -39.06 -0.97 10.31
C GLU A 534 -38.51 -2.39 10.23
N ASN A 535 -39.36 -3.37 9.93
CA ASN A 535 -38.90 -4.76 9.82
C ASN A 535 -38.10 -4.92 8.52
N PRO A 536 -36.87 -5.46 8.57
CA PRO A 536 -36.10 -5.74 7.37
C PRO A 536 -36.84 -6.72 6.45
N GLU A 537 -36.82 -6.45 5.15
CA GLU A 537 -37.51 -7.31 4.19
C GLU A 537 -36.66 -8.55 3.86
N GLY A 538 -37.28 -9.74 3.89
CA GLY A 538 -36.65 -10.97 3.42
C GLY A 538 -36.63 -11.04 1.89
N ARG A 539 -35.42 -11.05 1.30
CA ARG A 539 -35.22 -11.12 -0.14
C ARG A 539 -34.16 -12.15 -0.50
N THR A 540 -34.29 -12.68 -1.71
CA THR A 540 -33.20 -13.46 -2.32
C THR A 540 -32.25 -12.53 -3.05
N HIS A 541 -30.96 -12.87 -3.08
CA HIS A 541 -29.90 -12.10 -3.76
C HIS A 541 -30.32 -11.57 -5.15
N THR A 542 -30.86 -12.46 -6.00
CA THR A 542 -31.24 -12.13 -7.39
C THR A 542 -32.37 -11.12 -7.54
N ILE A 543 -33.07 -10.78 -6.44
CA ILE A 543 -34.20 -9.86 -6.43
C ILE A 543 -33.79 -8.48 -5.89
N LEU A 544 -32.62 -8.36 -5.25
CA LEU A 544 -32.07 -7.06 -4.87
C LEU A 544 -31.73 -6.26 -6.12
N THR A 545 -32.19 -5.01 -6.17
CA THR A 545 -31.76 -4.06 -7.20
C THR A 545 -30.30 -3.65 -6.98
N THR A 546 -29.64 -3.16 -8.02
CA THR A 546 -28.27 -2.61 -7.89
C THR A 546 -28.17 -1.55 -6.80
N ALA A 547 -29.17 -0.68 -6.66
CA ALA A 547 -29.17 0.35 -5.61
C ALA A 547 -29.32 -0.21 -4.20
N GLU A 548 -30.16 -1.24 -4.02
CA GLU A 548 -30.33 -1.91 -2.71
C GLU A 548 -29.10 -2.72 -2.33
N HIS A 549 -28.41 -3.30 -3.32
CA HIS A 549 -27.06 -3.82 -3.15
C HIS A 549 -26.15 -2.72 -2.63
N THR A 550 -25.92 -1.67 -3.40
CA THR A 550 -24.92 -0.64 -3.07
C THR A 550 -25.23 0.18 -1.81
N THR A 551 -26.48 0.31 -1.38
CA THR A 551 -26.85 1.23 -0.28
C THR A 551 -27.61 0.60 0.89
N GLY A 552 -28.07 -0.64 0.74
CA GLY A 552 -28.86 -1.33 1.76
C GLY A 552 -28.00 -1.93 2.87
N ASN A 553 -28.47 -1.85 4.11
CA ASN A 553 -27.89 -2.60 5.23
C ASN A 553 -28.26 -4.09 5.07
N LEU A 554 -27.28 -4.99 5.06
CA LEU A 554 -27.51 -6.40 4.70
C LEU A 554 -27.33 -7.33 5.89
N MET A 555 -28.35 -8.15 6.16
CA MET A 555 -28.30 -9.25 7.12
C MET A 555 -28.32 -10.57 6.36
N ILE A 556 -27.14 -11.14 6.16
CA ILE A 556 -26.95 -12.37 5.37
C ILE A 556 -27.11 -13.56 6.30
N VAL A 557 -28.07 -14.43 5.98
CA VAL A 557 -28.40 -15.61 6.79
C VAL A 557 -28.24 -16.87 5.95
N GLY A 558 -27.41 -17.80 6.41
CA GLY A 558 -27.23 -19.13 5.79
C GLY A 558 -25.88 -19.36 5.11
N GLY A 559 -24.80 -19.24 5.89
CA GLY A 559 -23.38 -19.25 5.49
C GLY A 559 -22.80 -20.44 4.70
N PRO A 560 -21.45 -20.45 4.50
CA PRO A 560 -20.86 -20.85 3.22
C PRO A 560 -20.61 -22.35 3.00
N ALA A 561 -20.93 -23.25 3.93
CA ALA A 561 -20.62 -24.68 3.71
C ALA A 561 -21.60 -25.42 2.77
N ILE A 562 -22.77 -24.82 2.45
CA ILE A 562 -23.80 -25.49 1.61
C ILE A 562 -24.50 -24.52 0.61
N ASN A 563 -24.12 -23.24 0.56
CA ASN A 563 -24.79 -22.24 -0.28
C ASN A 563 -23.78 -21.42 -1.13
N PRO A 564 -23.62 -21.74 -2.43
CA PRO A 564 -22.69 -21.03 -3.35
C PRO A 564 -23.00 -19.54 -3.59
N VAL A 565 -24.10 -19.04 -3.04
CA VAL A 565 -24.47 -17.61 -3.12
C VAL A 565 -23.83 -16.80 -1.99
N ALA A 566 -23.42 -17.45 -0.89
CA ALA A 566 -22.63 -16.79 0.17
C ALA A 566 -21.24 -16.43 -0.35
N ASP A 567 -20.61 -17.30 -1.17
CA ASP A 567 -19.29 -17.04 -1.79
C ASP A 567 -19.22 -15.69 -2.56
N GLU A 568 -20.34 -15.23 -3.16
CA GLU A 568 -20.39 -13.95 -3.87
C GLU A 568 -20.29 -12.76 -2.90
N PHE A 569 -20.96 -12.85 -1.75
CA PHE A 569 -20.90 -11.82 -0.70
C PHE A 569 -19.61 -11.91 0.11
N ASP A 570 -19.06 -13.11 0.31
CA ASP A 570 -17.78 -13.30 0.98
C ASP A 570 -16.67 -12.58 0.20
N ILE A 571 -16.68 -12.70 -1.14
CA ILE A 571 -15.79 -11.95 -2.03
C ILE A 571 -16.12 -10.44 -2.00
N GLU A 572 -17.39 -10.05 -1.96
CA GLU A 572 -17.81 -8.63 -1.94
C GLU A 572 -17.34 -7.91 -0.66
N PHE A 573 -17.30 -8.60 0.48
CA PHE A 573 -16.94 -8.04 1.78
C PHE A 573 -15.52 -8.42 2.25
N ASP A 574 -14.66 -8.91 1.35
CA ASP A 574 -13.28 -9.32 1.65
C ASP A 574 -13.16 -10.37 2.79
N ILE A 575 -14.19 -11.20 2.95
CA ILE A 575 -14.22 -12.30 3.91
C ILE A 575 -13.70 -13.56 3.22
N THR A 576 -12.66 -14.16 3.79
CA THR A 576 -12.10 -15.41 3.25
C THR A 576 -12.27 -16.53 4.26
N TYR A 577 -12.44 -17.76 3.77
CA TYR A 577 -12.50 -18.92 4.63
C TYR A 577 -11.71 -20.10 4.06
N THR A 578 -11.15 -20.92 4.95
CA THR A 578 -10.59 -22.23 4.62
C THR A 578 -11.45 -23.29 5.28
N PHE A 579 -12.07 -24.14 4.48
CA PHE A 579 -12.83 -25.28 4.96
C PHE A 579 -12.19 -26.59 4.53
N ILE A 580 -11.85 -27.43 5.50
CA ILE A 580 -11.44 -28.81 5.28
C ILE A 580 -12.52 -29.71 5.87
N PRO A 581 -13.29 -30.45 5.03
CA PRO A 581 -14.38 -31.30 5.50
C PRO A 581 -13.96 -32.23 6.65
N ASP A 582 -14.79 -32.24 7.70
CA ASP A 582 -14.61 -33.03 8.92
C ASP A 582 -13.31 -32.78 9.72
N ILE A 583 -12.51 -31.78 9.34
CA ILE A 583 -11.20 -31.50 9.94
C ILE A 583 -11.16 -30.12 10.57
N SER A 584 -11.38 -29.06 9.79
CA SER A 584 -11.23 -27.71 10.29
C SER A 584 -12.01 -26.69 9.48
N PHE A 585 -12.32 -25.58 10.12
CA PHE A 585 -12.93 -24.43 9.51
C PHE A 585 -12.28 -23.16 10.06
N GLU A 586 -11.84 -22.28 9.17
CA GLU A 586 -11.18 -21.03 9.54
C GLU A 586 -11.78 -19.89 8.71
N ILE A 587 -12.22 -18.82 9.36
CA ILE A 587 -12.67 -17.58 8.71
C ILE A 587 -11.68 -16.48 9.03
N PHE A 588 -11.36 -15.66 8.04
CA PHE A 588 -10.56 -14.45 8.14
C PHE A 588 -11.37 -13.24 7.66
N SER A 589 -11.41 -12.19 8.49
CA SER A 589 -12.02 -10.90 8.18
C SER A 589 -11.28 -9.80 8.93
N GLU A 590 -10.95 -8.68 8.27
CA GLU A 590 -10.37 -7.47 8.90
C GLU A 590 -9.09 -7.71 9.76
N GLY A 591 -8.33 -8.76 9.43
CA GLY A 591 -7.13 -9.16 10.17
C GLY A 591 -7.40 -9.98 11.44
N GLU A 592 -8.67 -10.27 11.74
CA GLU A 592 -9.10 -11.20 12.76
C GLU A 592 -9.37 -12.58 12.13
N SER A 593 -9.17 -13.65 12.90
CA SER A 593 -9.43 -15.00 12.45
C SER A 593 -10.13 -15.82 13.52
N ILE A 594 -11.09 -16.64 13.10
CA ILE A 594 -11.68 -17.68 13.96
C ILE A 594 -11.37 -19.03 13.34
N PHE A 595 -10.56 -19.79 14.06
CA PHE A 595 -10.21 -21.16 13.72
C PHE A 595 -11.01 -22.14 14.59
N LEU A 596 -11.52 -23.20 13.96
CA LEU A 596 -12.19 -24.30 14.61
C LEU A 596 -11.65 -25.65 14.13
N ASP A 597 -11.25 -26.48 15.09
CA ASP A 597 -10.90 -27.89 14.88
C ASP A 597 -12.16 -28.77 15.04
N LEU A 598 -12.73 -29.22 13.92
CA LEU A 598 -13.93 -30.05 13.90
C LEU A 598 -13.68 -31.45 14.47
N THR A 599 -12.43 -31.91 14.52
CA THR A 599 -12.09 -33.23 15.09
C THR A 599 -12.25 -33.28 16.60
N GLN A 600 -12.18 -32.13 17.27
CA GLN A 600 -12.41 -32.01 18.71
C GLN A 600 -13.90 -31.94 19.07
N TYR A 601 -14.76 -31.61 18.10
CA TYR A 601 -16.19 -31.40 18.29
C TYR A 601 -17.03 -32.18 17.25
N PRO A 602 -16.86 -33.50 17.14
CA PRO A 602 -17.42 -34.29 16.02
C PRO A 602 -18.96 -34.41 16.01
N ASN A 603 -19.64 -33.89 17.03
CA ASN A 603 -21.11 -33.96 17.18
C ASN A 603 -21.73 -32.58 17.50
N GLN A 604 -21.04 -31.48 17.17
CA GLN A 604 -21.55 -30.13 17.38
C GLN A 604 -21.82 -29.45 16.04
N ASP A 605 -22.96 -28.75 15.95
CA ASP A 605 -23.17 -27.79 14.87
C ASP A 605 -22.56 -26.45 15.30
N ILE A 606 -22.07 -25.68 14.33
CA ILE A 606 -21.39 -24.41 14.59
C ILE A 606 -22.10 -23.28 13.89
N CYS A 607 -22.07 -22.09 14.48
CA CYS A 607 -22.45 -20.87 13.81
C CYS A 607 -21.42 -19.78 14.08
N ILE A 608 -21.20 -18.92 13.10
CA ILE A 608 -20.44 -17.68 13.25
C ILE A 608 -21.42 -16.53 13.09
N VAL A 609 -21.27 -15.52 13.95
CA VAL A 609 -22.02 -14.28 13.86
C VAL A 609 -21.02 -13.13 13.78
N TYR A 610 -21.14 -12.29 12.77
CA TYR A 610 -20.30 -11.13 12.55
C TYR A 610 -21.14 -9.87 12.30
N THR A 611 -20.66 -8.71 12.75
CA THR A 611 -21.16 -7.39 12.36
C THR A 611 -20.01 -6.51 11.87
N GLY A 612 -20.20 -5.86 10.73
CA GLY A 612 -19.22 -4.97 10.11
C GLY A 612 -19.88 -3.86 9.30
N VAL A 613 -19.10 -2.86 8.87
CA VAL A 613 -19.56 -1.80 7.95
C VAL A 613 -18.84 -2.01 6.63
N ASP A 614 -19.53 -1.80 5.51
CA ASP A 614 -18.97 -1.86 4.16
C ASP A 614 -19.60 -0.74 3.30
N ASN A 615 -18.82 0.06 2.55
CA ASN A 615 -19.30 1.07 1.58
C ASN A 615 -20.49 2.00 1.98
N GLY A 616 -20.71 2.32 3.25
CA GLY A 616 -21.82 3.13 3.76
C GLY A 616 -22.85 2.35 4.56
N ARG A 617 -22.86 1.02 4.43
CA ARG A 617 -23.91 0.11 4.89
C ARG A 617 -23.42 -0.80 6.01
N ASN A 618 -24.32 -1.13 6.92
CA ASN A 618 -24.09 -2.09 7.97
C ASN A 618 -24.31 -3.50 7.42
N ILE A 619 -23.40 -4.41 7.70
CA ILE A 619 -23.50 -5.83 7.35
C ILE A 619 -23.51 -6.69 8.61
N MET A 620 -24.36 -7.73 8.60
CA MET A 620 -24.37 -8.78 9.60
C MET A 620 -24.40 -10.12 8.90
N LEU A 621 -23.58 -11.04 9.37
CA LEU A 621 -23.46 -12.38 8.84
C LEU A 621 -23.84 -13.38 9.92
N VAL A 622 -24.74 -14.31 9.60
CA VAL A 622 -25.13 -15.42 10.48
C VAL A 622 -24.96 -16.72 9.72
N TRP A 623 -23.83 -17.39 9.97
CA TRP A 623 -23.32 -18.47 9.13
C TRP A 623 -23.20 -19.79 9.87
N GLY A 624 -23.91 -20.82 9.42
CA GLY A 624 -23.88 -22.14 10.03
C GLY A 624 -22.96 -23.15 9.33
N TYR A 625 -22.38 -24.05 10.12
CA TYR A 625 -21.85 -25.34 9.70
C TYR A 625 -22.67 -26.47 10.36
N GLY A 626 -23.15 -27.41 9.56
CA GLY A 626 -24.08 -28.47 10.00
C GLY A 626 -25.55 -28.12 9.83
N TRP A 627 -26.46 -29.05 10.14
CA TRP A 627 -27.89 -28.91 9.82
C TRP A 627 -28.58 -27.82 10.66
N ARG A 628 -28.11 -27.52 11.87
CA ARG A 628 -28.75 -26.54 12.76
C ARG A 628 -27.90 -25.33 13.12
N GLY A 629 -26.69 -25.21 12.59
CA GLY A 629 -25.78 -24.09 12.87
C GLY A 629 -26.44 -22.73 12.65
N THR A 630 -26.92 -22.44 11.44
CA THR A 630 -27.57 -21.16 11.10
C THR A 630 -28.78 -20.90 11.99
N TYR A 631 -29.57 -21.94 12.26
CA TYR A 631 -30.77 -21.84 13.08
C TYR A 631 -30.42 -21.53 14.54
N ALA A 632 -29.34 -22.13 15.08
CA ALA A 632 -28.84 -21.83 16.42
C ALA A 632 -28.38 -20.38 16.54
N GLY A 633 -27.59 -19.89 15.58
CA GLY A 633 -27.19 -18.48 15.54
C GLY A 633 -28.38 -17.53 15.46
N SER A 634 -29.37 -17.86 14.63
CA SER A 634 -30.57 -17.04 14.49
C SER A 634 -31.44 -17.01 15.76
N VAL A 635 -31.54 -18.13 16.49
CA VAL A 635 -32.23 -18.19 17.79
C VAL A 635 -31.48 -17.35 18.82
N PHE A 636 -30.16 -17.46 18.86
CA PHE A 636 -29.30 -16.75 19.78
C PHE A 636 -29.33 -15.24 19.54
N MET A 637 -29.20 -14.84 18.27
CA MET A 637 -29.29 -13.44 17.84
C MET A 637 -30.71 -12.91 17.87
N GLY A 638 -31.74 -13.74 18.00
CA GLY A 638 -33.12 -13.30 18.16
C GLY A 638 -33.50 -12.87 19.59
N ASP A 639 -32.58 -12.97 20.55
CA ASP A 639 -32.78 -12.56 21.95
C ASP A 639 -32.03 -11.26 22.25
N PRO A 640 -32.72 -10.13 22.55
CA PRO A 640 -32.05 -8.86 22.84
C PRO A 640 -31.11 -8.90 24.05
N ALA A 641 -31.31 -9.82 25.01
CA ALA A 641 -30.43 -9.96 26.16
C ALA A 641 -29.03 -10.43 25.74
N THR A 642 -28.93 -11.17 24.64
CA THR A 642 -27.68 -11.68 24.07
C THR A 642 -26.74 -10.54 23.71
N TRP A 643 -27.21 -9.52 22.99
CA TRP A 643 -26.31 -8.49 22.46
C TRP A 643 -25.78 -7.57 23.56
N ALA A 644 -26.55 -7.41 24.65
CA ALA A 644 -26.10 -6.70 25.85
C ALA A 644 -24.99 -7.47 26.61
N ALA A 645 -24.92 -8.79 26.46
CA ALA A 645 -23.89 -9.62 27.10
C ALA A 645 -22.52 -9.53 26.40
N TYR A 646 -22.48 -9.09 25.15
CA TYR A 646 -21.26 -8.96 24.33
C TYR A 646 -21.09 -7.52 23.77
N PRO A 647 -21.07 -6.48 24.63
CA PRO A 647 -21.22 -5.11 24.17
C PRO A 647 -20.02 -4.54 23.40
N GLY A 648 -18.88 -5.23 23.43
CA GLY A 648 -17.65 -4.87 22.71
C GLY A 648 -17.26 -5.85 21.61
N ALA A 649 -17.99 -6.95 21.44
CA ALA A 649 -17.70 -7.92 20.39
C ALA A 649 -18.31 -7.46 19.05
N HIS A 650 -17.64 -7.83 17.97
CA HIS A 650 -18.11 -7.73 16.59
C HIS A 650 -18.14 -9.11 15.91
N LEU A 651 -17.59 -10.14 16.55
CA LEU A 651 -17.55 -11.51 16.06
C LEU A 651 -17.78 -12.52 17.20
N LEU A 652 -18.64 -13.52 16.96
CA LEU A 652 -18.96 -14.60 17.89
C LEU A 652 -18.88 -15.96 17.19
N LEU A 653 -18.30 -16.94 17.88
CA LEU A 653 -18.37 -18.36 17.53
C LEU A 653 -19.36 -19.07 18.45
N LEU A 654 -20.37 -19.68 17.86
CA LEU A 654 -21.41 -20.43 18.54
C LEU A 654 -21.24 -21.91 18.23
N ARG A 655 -21.37 -22.77 19.24
CA ARG A 655 -21.48 -24.23 19.03
C ARG A 655 -22.69 -24.75 19.76
N TRP A 656 -23.48 -25.58 19.09
CA TRP A 656 -24.69 -26.18 19.63
C TRP A 656 -24.55 -27.70 19.76
N THR A 657 -25.04 -28.25 20.88
CA THR A 657 -25.10 -29.70 21.15
C THR A 657 -26.49 -30.08 21.65
N ASP A 658 -27.16 -31.04 20.99
CA ASP A 658 -28.46 -31.58 21.41
C ASP A 658 -28.33 -32.41 22.71
N GLY A 659 -28.47 -31.76 23.85
CA GLY A 659 -28.19 -32.39 25.16
C GLY A 659 -29.26 -33.40 25.55
N ASN A 660 -30.47 -33.26 25.01
CA ASN A 660 -31.63 -34.08 25.33
C ASN A 660 -32.09 -34.98 24.17
N ALA A 661 -31.45 -34.86 22.99
CA ALA A 661 -31.73 -35.59 21.76
C ALA A 661 -33.17 -35.39 21.23
N ASP A 662 -33.81 -34.26 21.53
CA ASP A 662 -35.18 -33.95 21.11
C ASP A 662 -35.26 -33.35 19.71
N GLY A 663 -34.13 -32.93 19.17
CA GLY A 663 -34.05 -32.40 17.84
C GLY A 663 -34.31 -30.89 17.73
N LEU A 664 -34.30 -30.15 18.82
CA LEU A 664 -34.62 -28.71 18.86
C LEU A 664 -33.44 -27.91 19.38
N VAL A 665 -33.23 -26.72 18.81
CA VAL A 665 -32.24 -25.76 19.35
C VAL A 665 -32.83 -25.06 20.56
N GLN A 666 -32.11 -25.10 21.68
CA GLN A 666 -32.45 -24.39 22.91
C GLN A 666 -31.31 -23.48 23.35
N MET A 667 -31.62 -22.32 23.95
CA MET A 667 -30.58 -21.36 24.39
C MET A 667 -29.55 -21.96 25.35
N GLY A 668 -29.96 -22.89 26.22
CA GLY A 668 -29.06 -23.57 27.16
C GLY A 668 -28.11 -24.59 26.52
N GLU A 669 -28.28 -24.90 25.24
CA GLU A 669 -27.45 -25.84 24.47
C GLU A 669 -26.41 -25.13 23.58
N ILE A 670 -26.46 -23.80 23.53
CA ILE A 670 -25.56 -22.96 22.75
C ILE A 670 -24.39 -22.54 23.66
N SER A 671 -23.19 -22.90 23.25
CA SER A 671 -21.95 -22.37 23.79
C SER A 671 -21.44 -21.24 22.91
N VAL A 672 -20.89 -20.21 23.53
CA VAL A 672 -20.44 -18.98 22.86
C VAL A 672 -18.98 -18.76 23.21
N GLU A 673 -18.17 -18.48 22.20
CA GLU A 673 -16.81 -17.97 22.32
C GLU A 673 -16.77 -16.62 21.58
N ASP A 674 -16.22 -15.59 22.21
CA ASP A 674 -15.99 -14.30 21.58
C ASP A 674 -14.51 -14.15 21.19
N SER A 675 -14.24 -13.42 20.10
CA SER A 675 -12.88 -13.02 19.75
C SER A 675 -12.43 -11.93 20.72
N VAL A 676 -11.40 -12.22 21.53
CA VAL A 676 -10.79 -11.26 22.47
C VAL A 676 -9.71 -10.45 21.78
#